data_AF-A0A124IAP8-F1
#
_entry.id   AF-A0A124IAP8-F1
#
_cell.length_a   1.000
_cell.length_b   1.000
_cell.length_c   1.000
_cell.angle_alpha   90.00
_cell.angle_beta   90.00
_cell.angle_gamma   90.00
#
_symmetry.space_group_name_H-M   'P 1'
#
loop_
_entity.id
_entity.type
_entity.pdbx_description
1 polymer ?
#
loop_
_entity_poly.entity_id
_entity_poly.type
_entity_poly.pdbx_seq_one_letter_code
_entity_poly.pdbx_strand_id
1 'polypeptide(L)'
;MNPLKRLGRRRASLLGLLAATVLVTPGVAAGAPDAVRASTLGAQAAQSGRYFGAAVAAGRLGDGTYTRILDREFNSVTPENEMKWQTTEPSRGSFNFGPGDQIANRAASHGQRVRGHTLVWHSQLPGWVGSIRDANTLRSVMNNHITTLMNHYKGRIHSWDVVNEAFADGGSGQHRPSVFQNLLGDGFIEQAFRTARSADPAAKLCYNDYSIENWSDAKTQGVYRMVRDFKARGVPIDCVGFQAHFGTGGPPASFQSTLANFAALGVDVQITELDIAQASPTAYANTVRACMNVARCNGITVWGIRDSDSWRASENPLPFDRNGGKKAAYNAILTTLGGTPAATPGTPAVSRGAVDAAALPSRYSWSSSGTLIAPKPDAAHNIAGIKDPTVVQYNGKYHVFASVASRSGYGLVYLNFSDWSQAGSATHHYLDRTAVGTGYRAAPQVFYFAPQRLWYLVYQTGNASYSTNPDISNPNGWSAPRNFYPSMPDIIRRNIGNGNWVDMWVICDSADCYLFSSDDNGHLYRSRTGVGQFPNGFTNTVIAAQDANRNALFEASNVYKVQGGNQYLLLVEAIGTDGRRYFRSWTSGGLAGSWTPLAASEGTPFARANNVSFPSGAWSRDISHGEMIRAGYDQTLTIPACRLQYLYQGLNPNAGGEYNLLPWRLGLLTQTNSTC
;
A
#
# COMPACT_ATOMS: atom_id res chain seq x y z
N MET A 1 49.45 -10.61 65.32
CA MET A 1 50.48 -9.59 65.65
C MET A 1 51.12 -9.19 64.32
N ASN A 2 50.60 -8.18 63.63
CA ASN A 2 50.87 -6.72 63.71
C ASN A 2 51.95 -6.25 62.68
N PRO A 3 51.83 -5.04 62.09
CA PRO A 3 51.14 -4.86 60.79
C PRO A 3 51.74 -3.75 59.87
N LEU A 4 50.96 -3.34 58.85
CA LEU A 4 50.81 -1.98 58.25
C LEU A 4 51.57 -1.66 56.95
N LYS A 5 50.83 -1.51 55.83
CA LYS A 5 50.41 -0.25 55.14
C LYS A 5 51.54 0.34 54.27
N ARG A 6 51.34 0.72 53.00
CA ARG A 6 50.32 1.65 52.47
C ARG A 6 50.30 1.64 50.92
N LEU A 7 49.21 2.19 50.38
CA LEU A 7 48.73 2.24 48.99
C LEU A 7 49.69 2.83 47.93
N GLY A 8 49.73 2.18 46.76
CA GLY A 8 49.13 2.65 45.50
C GLY A 8 49.77 3.82 44.71
N ARG A 9 50.31 3.52 43.52
CA ARG A 9 49.88 4.06 42.19
C ARG A 9 50.79 3.60 41.05
N ARG A 10 50.12 3.14 39.97
CA ARG A 10 50.42 3.24 38.52
C ARG A 10 51.88 3.03 38.05
N ARG A 11 52.10 1.97 37.27
CA ARG A 11 53.19 1.90 36.29
C ARG A 11 52.62 1.91 34.87
N ALA A 12 53.13 2.85 34.09
CA ALA A 12 53.07 2.87 32.64
C ALA A 12 54.08 1.87 32.06
N SER A 13 53.77 1.26 30.92
CA SER A 13 54.76 0.68 30.01
C SER A 13 54.29 0.84 28.56
N LEU A 14 55.18 1.41 27.76
CA LEU A 14 55.14 1.59 26.30
C LEU A 14 55.24 0.26 25.55
N LEU A 15 54.70 0.23 24.32
CA LEU A 15 55.16 -0.49 23.11
C LEU A 15 54.11 -0.20 22.02
N GLY A 16 54.36 0.19 20.78
CA GLY A 16 55.54 0.44 19.95
C GLY A 16 54.98 0.69 18.53
N LEU A 17 55.41 1.77 17.86
CA LEU A 17 54.97 2.13 16.51
C LEU A 17 55.56 1.18 15.45
N LEU A 18 54.73 0.72 14.51
CA LEU A 18 55.16 0.40 13.15
C LEU A 18 54.12 0.95 12.16
N ALA A 19 54.57 1.89 11.31
CA ALA A 19 53.82 2.46 10.21
C ALA A 19 53.99 1.57 8.97
N ALA A 20 52.88 1.25 8.29
CA ALA A 20 52.88 0.69 6.94
C ALA A 20 51.95 1.54 6.07
N THR A 21 52.55 2.30 5.16
CA THR A 21 51.90 3.06 4.10
C THR A 21 51.40 2.10 3.02
N VAL A 22 50.08 2.02 2.83
CA VAL A 22 49.47 1.36 1.67
C VAL A 22 48.92 2.44 0.73
N LEU A 23 49.54 2.58 -0.44
CA LEU A 23 48.97 3.30 -1.57
C LEU A 23 47.70 2.57 -2.02
N VAL A 24 46.55 3.23 -1.93
CA VAL A 24 45.32 2.78 -2.58
C VAL A 24 45.21 3.47 -3.93
N THR A 25 45.53 2.75 -4.99
CA THR A 25 45.10 3.08 -6.36
C THR A 25 43.57 3.00 -6.43
N PRO A 26 42.85 4.00 -6.98
CA PRO A 26 41.41 3.85 -7.19
C PRO A 26 41.19 2.86 -8.32
N GLY A 27 40.79 1.64 -7.95
CA GLY A 27 40.27 0.66 -8.89
C GLY A 27 39.02 1.23 -9.55
N VAL A 28 39.04 1.28 -10.89
CA VAL A 28 37.88 1.59 -11.71
C VAL A 28 36.83 0.51 -11.41
N ALA A 29 35.84 0.85 -10.60
CA ALA A 29 34.71 -0.04 -10.36
C ALA A 29 33.97 -0.18 -11.69
N ALA A 30 34.12 -1.34 -12.33
CA ALA A 30 33.30 -1.77 -13.44
C ALA A 30 31.83 -1.64 -13.01
N GLY A 31 31.09 -0.79 -13.73
CA GLY A 31 29.67 -0.58 -13.49
C GLY A 31 28.91 -1.90 -13.59
N ALA A 32 28.25 -2.27 -12.50
CA ALA A 32 27.10 -3.17 -12.56
C ALA A 32 25.84 -2.31 -12.82
N PRO A 33 24.85 -2.84 -13.56
CA PRO A 33 23.98 -2.04 -14.40
C PRO A 33 22.85 -1.36 -13.62
N ASP A 34 22.53 -0.13 -14.04
CA ASP A 34 21.26 0.56 -13.77
C ASP A 34 20.07 -0.35 -14.09
N ALA A 35 19.41 -0.94 -13.08
CA ALA A 35 18.07 -1.54 -13.22
C ALA A 35 17.39 -1.90 -11.88
N VAL A 36 16.66 -0.96 -11.27
CA VAL A 36 15.43 -1.29 -10.49
C VAL A 36 14.38 -0.24 -10.86
N ARG A 37 13.59 -0.39 -11.94
CA ARG A 37 12.63 -1.41 -12.42
C ARG A 37 11.21 -1.21 -11.90
N ALA A 38 10.26 -1.38 -12.82
CA ALA A 38 8.84 -1.56 -12.57
C ALA A 38 8.57 -2.38 -11.31
N SER A 39 7.70 -1.86 -10.46
CA SER A 39 7.16 -2.63 -9.35
C SER A 39 6.47 -3.89 -9.87
N THR A 40 6.80 -5.06 -9.32
CA THR A 40 6.23 -6.34 -9.74
C THR A 40 4.84 -6.56 -9.12
N LEU A 41 4.02 -7.47 -9.66
CA LEU A 41 2.64 -7.66 -9.17
C LEU A 41 2.60 -8.00 -7.67
N GLY A 42 3.40 -8.97 -7.24
CA GLY A 42 3.52 -9.41 -5.85
C GLY A 42 4.04 -8.30 -4.93
N ALA A 43 5.03 -7.53 -5.39
CA ALA A 43 5.57 -6.41 -4.61
C ALA A 43 4.51 -5.31 -4.37
N GLN A 44 3.65 -5.03 -5.36
CA GLN A 44 2.58 -4.04 -5.19
C GLN A 44 1.43 -4.52 -4.32
N ALA A 45 0.97 -5.76 -4.51
CA ALA A 45 -0.04 -6.32 -3.63
C ALA A 45 0.40 -6.29 -2.15
N ALA A 46 1.69 -6.56 -1.89
CA ALA A 46 2.27 -6.57 -0.55
C ALA A 46 2.17 -5.22 0.18
N GLN A 47 2.13 -4.09 -0.54
CA GLN A 47 2.00 -2.75 0.08
C GLN A 47 0.69 -2.60 0.86
N SER A 48 -0.35 -3.34 0.48
CA SER A 48 -1.65 -3.36 1.16
C SER A 48 -1.85 -4.59 2.08
N GLY A 49 -0.77 -5.33 2.36
CA GLY A 49 -0.82 -6.58 3.15
C GLY A 49 -1.35 -7.80 2.38
N ARG A 50 -1.58 -7.67 1.07
CA ARG A 50 -2.14 -8.73 0.20
C ARG A 50 -1.03 -9.50 -0.53
N TYR A 51 -1.36 -10.70 -1.00
CA TYR A 51 -0.50 -11.43 -1.94
C TYR A 51 -1.01 -11.29 -3.38
N PHE A 52 -0.09 -11.40 -4.34
CA PHE A 52 -0.40 -11.67 -5.75
C PHE A 52 0.38 -12.92 -6.18
N GLY A 53 -0.34 -13.98 -6.51
CA GLY A 53 0.21 -15.30 -6.78
C GLY A 53 -0.09 -15.85 -8.16
N ALA A 54 0.49 -16.99 -8.46
CA ALA A 54 0.23 -17.76 -9.68
C ALA A 54 0.06 -19.25 -9.36
N ALA A 55 -0.77 -19.93 -10.15
CA ALA A 55 -0.78 -21.39 -10.22
C ALA A 55 0.52 -21.89 -10.88
N VAL A 56 1.13 -22.91 -10.27
CA VAL A 56 2.43 -23.43 -10.65
C VAL A 56 2.36 -24.91 -10.95
N ALA A 57 2.86 -25.31 -12.12
CA ALA A 57 3.03 -26.71 -12.50
C ALA A 57 4.51 -27.11 -12.37
N ALA A 58 4.80 -28.20 -11.66
CA ALA A 58 6.16 -28.67 -11.41
C ALA A 58 6.89 -29.00 -12.72
N GLY A 59 6.17 -29.57 -13.69
CA GLY A 59 6.71 -29.89 -15.02
C GLY A 59 7.19 -28.67 -15.82
N ARG A 60 6.80 -27.44 -15.44
CA ARG A 60 7.24 -26.20 -16.08
C ARG A 60 8.45 -25.54 -15.39
N LEU A 61 8.92 -26.06 -14.26
CA LEU A 61 10.05 -25.48 -13.53
C LEU A 61 11.40 -25.58 -14.27
N GLY A 62 11.49 -26.39 -15.32
CA GLY A 62 12.63 -26.41 -16.25
C GLY A 62 12.61 -25.29 -17.29
N ASP A 63 11.48 -24.59 -17.48
CA ASP A 63 11.37 -23.48 -18.42
C ASP A 63 11.92 -22.18 -17.78
N GLY A 64 13.03 -21.69 -18.32
CA GLY A 64 13.71 -20.49 -17.84
C GLY A 64 12.93 -19.19 -18.02
N THR A 65 11.95 -19.13 -18.93
CA THR A 65 11.05 -17.97 -19.08
C THR A 65 9.96 -18.03 -18.01
N TYR A 66 9.35 -19.21 -17.84
CA TYR A 66 8.33 -19.47 -16.84
C TYR A 66 8.81 -19.11 -15.43
N THR A 67 9.95 -19.69 -15.03
CA THR A 67 10.55 -19.49 -13.70
C THR A 67 10.99 -18.06 -13.44
N ARG A 68 11.57 -17.38 -14.44
CA ARG A 68 11.98 -15.98 -14.32
C ARG A 68 10.81 -15.03 -14.11
N ILE A 69 9.66 -15.32 -14.72
CA ILE A 69 8.43 -14.55 -14.48
C ILE A 69 7.88 -14.92 -13.09
N LEU A 70 7.81 -16.21 -12.77
CA LEU A 70 7.32 -16.72 -11.47
C LEU A 70 8.01 -16.01 -10.30
N ASP A 71 9.33 -16.07 -10.24
CA ASP A 71 10.11 -15.60 -9.09
C ASP A 71 10.15 -14.07 -9.00
N ARG A 72 10.03 -13.38 -10.14
CA ARG A 72 10.04 -11.93 -10.20
C ARG A 72 8.69 -11.34 -9.82
N GLU A 73 7.61 -11.91 -10.37
CA GLU A 73 6.31 -11.25 -10.42
C GLU A 73 5.38 -11.62 -9.27
N PHE A 74 5.58 -12.77 -8.64
CA PHE A 74 4.62 -13.31 -7.68
C PHE A 74 5.24 -13.51 -6.30
N ASN A 75 4.47 -13.25 -5.24
CA ASN A 75 4.87 -13.48 -3.84
C ASN A 75 4.08 -14.62 -3.17
N SER A 76 3.29 -15.34 -3.95
CA SER A 76 2.56 -16.54 -3.54
C SER A 76 2.45 -17.53 -4.70
N VAL A 77 2.41 -18.81 -4.40
CA VAL A 77 2.22 -19.88 -5.39
C VAL A 77 1.14 -20.86 -4.95
N THR A 78 0.44 -21.42 -5.92
CA THR A 78 -0.51 -22.53 -5.72
C THR A 78 -0.07 -23.69 -6.60
N PRO A 79 0.31 -24.87 -6.07
CA PRO A 79 0.54 -26.05 -6.90
C PRO A 79 -0.73 -26.42 -7.65
N GLU A 80 -0.69 -26.39 -8.98
CA GLU A 80 -1.88 -26.50 -9.83
C GLU A 80 -2.52 -27.89 -9.73
N ASN A 81 -1.70 -28.93 -9.91
CA ASN A 81 -2.16 -30.32 -9.90
C ASN A 81 -1.37 -31.21 -8.92
N GLU A 82 -0.23 -30.71 -8.45
CA GLU A 82 0.78 -31.47 -7.72
C GLU A 82 0.35 -31.84 -6.30
N MET A 83 -0.62 -31.13 -5.74
CA MET A 83 -1.20 -31.39 -4.42
C MET A 83 -2.62 -31.94 -4.48
N LYS A 84 -3.15 -32.28 -5.66
CA LYS A 84 -4.45 -32.96 -5.80
C LYS A 84 -4.32 -34.43 -5.40
N TRP A 85 -5.39 -34.99 -4.85
CA TRP A 85 -5.39 -36.35 -4.29
C TRP A 85 -4.87 -37.41 -5.28
N GLN A 86 -5.28 -37.37 -6.55
CA GLN A 86 -4.77 -38.30 -7.58
C GLN A 86 -3.25 -38.28 -7.72
N THR A 87 -2.60 -37.13 -7.53
CA THR A 87 -1.15 -36.99 -7.58
C THR A 87 -0.50 -37.41 -6.27
N THR A 88 -1.05 -36.95 -5.14
CA THR A 88 -0.43 -37.12 -3.82
C THR A 88 -0.64 -38.50 -3.21
N GLU A 89 -1.68 -39.23 -3.58
CA GLU A 89 -1.96 -40.59 -3.09
C GLU A 89 -2.61 -41.46 -4.19
N PRO A 90 -1.88 -41.78 -5.27
CA PRO A 90 -2.41 -42.51 -6.43
C PRO A 90 -2.88 -43.93 -6.08
N SER A 91 -2.34 -44.52 -5.01
CA SER A 91 -2.77 -45.79 -4.42
C SER A 91 -2.82 -45.67 -2.89
N ARG A 92 -3.75 -46.38 -2.26
CA ARG A 92 -4.06 -46.24 -0.83
C ARG A 92 -2.80 -46.37 0.05
N GLY A 93 -2.51 -45.33 0.84
CA GLY A 93 -1.37 -45.29 1.75
C GLY A 93 -0.01 -45.05 1.09
N SER A 94 0.07 -44.94 -0.24
CA SER A 94 1.30 -44.65 -0.97
C SER A 94 1.30 -43.19 -1.40
N PHE A 95 2.02 -42.35 -0.65
CA PHE A 95 2.05 -40.91 -0.89
C PHE A 95 3.20 -40.51 -1.81
N ASN A 96 2.90 -39.61 -2.74
CA ASN A 96 3.87 -38.97 -3.63
C ASN A 96 3.88 -37.45 -3.38
N PHE A 97 4.86 -36.98 -2.60
CA PHE A 97 5.03 -35.56 -2.31
C PHE A 97 5.97 -34.84 -3.28
N GLY A 98 6.72 -35.58 -4.11
CA GLY A 98 7.84 -35.05 -4.89
C GLY A 98 7.50 -33.78 -5.70
N PRO A 99 6.46 -33.79 -6.54
CA PRO A 99 6.08 -32.61 -7.33
C PRO A 99 5.65 -31.41 -6.47
N GLY A 100 4.91 -31.63 -5.39
CA GLY A 100 4.50 -30.57 -4.47
C GLY A 100 5.67 -29.99 -3.67
N ASP A 101 6.62 -30.85 -3.26
CA ASP A 101 7.83 -30.45 -2.56
C ASP A 101 8.74 -29.60 -3.45
N GLN A 102 8.85 -29.91 -4.74
CA GLN A 102 9.60 -29.08 -5.69
C GLN A 102 9.09 -27.63 -5.71
N ILE A 103 7.77 -27.44 -5.76
CA ILE A 103 7.15 -26.12 -5.76
C ILE A 103 7.31 -25.45 -4.39
N ALA A 104 7.02 -26.15 -3.30
CA ALA A 104 7.13 -25.59 -1.96
C ALA A 104 8.58 -25.24 -1.56
N ASN A 105 9.57 -25.99 -2.04
CA ASN A 105 11.00 -25.69 -1.84
C ASN A 105 11.40 -24.43 -2.61
N ARG A 106 10.96 -24.31 -3.87
CA ARG A 106 11.19 -23.09 -4.66
C ARG A 106 10.53 -21.87 -4.01
N ALA A 107 9.28 -22.01 -3.59
CA ALA A 107 8.57 -20.91 -2.93
C ALA A 107 9.35 -20.41 -1.72
N ALA A 108 9.85 -21.33 -0.88
CA ALA A 108 10.69 -20.99 0.26
C ALA A 108 11.99 -20.27 -0.15
N SER A 109 12.69 -20.72 -1.19
CA SER A 109 13.94 -20.08 -1.66
C SER A 109 13.73 -18.68 -2.24
N HIS A 110 12.50 -18.35 -2.64
CA HIS A 110 12.13 -17.04 -3.20
C HIS A 110 11.25 -16.19 -2.26
N GLY A 111 11.08 -16.60 -1.00
CA GLY A 111 10.28 -15.86 -0.02
C GLY A 111 8.78 -15.78 -0.37
N GLN A 112 8.29 -16.73 -1.17
CA GLN A 112 6.89 -16.81 -1.59
C GLN A 112 6.07 -17.62 -0.59
N ARG A 113 4.80 -17.24 -0.42
CA ARG A 113 3.81 -18.04 0.31
C ARG A 113 3.34 -19.22 -0.54
N VAL A 114 2.88 -20.29 0.11
CA VAL A 114 2.27 -21.43 -0.59
C VAL A 114 0.81 -21.57 -0.18
N ARG A 115 -0.10 -21.65 -1.15
CA ARG A 115 -1.46 -22.17 -0.97
C ARG A 115 -1.47 -23.64 -1.35
N GLY A 116 -1.86 -24.51 -0.44
CA GLY A 116 -2.06 -25.93 -0.74
C GLY A 116 -3.39 -26.15 -1.45
N HIS A 117 -3.36 -26.82 -2.59
CA HIS A 117 -4.53 -27.06 -3.45
C HIS A 117 -4.49 -28.49 -4.02
N THR A 118 -5.36 -29.40 -3.60
CA THR A 118 -6.44 -29.27 -2.60
C THR A 118 -6.62 -30.61 -1.88
N LEU A 119 -7.11 -30.58 -0.63
CA LEU A 119 -7.20 -31.75 0.24
C LEU A 119 -8.34 -32.70 -0.12
N VAL A 120 -9.54 -32.16 -0.40
CA VAL A 120 -10.72 -32.96 -0.74
C VAL A 120 -11.40 -32.34 -1.96
N TRP A 121 -11.47 -33.10 -3.05
CA TRP A 121 -12.13 -32.69 -4.28
C TRP A 121 -12.79 -33.88 -4.96
N HIS A 122 -13.89 -33.64 -5.66
CA HIS A 122 -14.65 -34.67 -6.36
C HIS A 122 -14.00 -35.08 -7.69
N SER A 123 -13.20 -34.18 -8.29
CA SER A 123 -12.47 -34.41 -9.53
C SER A 123 -11.00 -34.69 -9.24
N GLN A 124 -10.28 -35.24 -10.24
CA GLN A 124 -8.90 -35.73 -10.11
C GLN A 124 -8.68 -36.50 -8.80
N LEU A 125 -9.63 -37.40 -8.53
CA LEU A 125 -9.67 -38.28 -7.37
C LEU A 125 -9.18 -39.67 -7.81
N PRO A 126 -8.29 -40.35 -7.05
CA PRO A 126 -7.87 -41.70 -7.41
C PRO A 126 -9.07 -42.64 -7.54
N GLY A 127 -9.06 -43.49 -8.58
CA GLY A 127 -10.16 -44.44 -8.82
C GLY A 127 -10.44 -45.37 -7.63
N TRP A 128 -9.41 -45.70 -6.83
CA TRP A 128 -9.58 -46.52 -5.64
C TRP A 128 -10.42 -45.85 -4.54
N VAL A 129 -10.38 -44.51 -4.42
CA VAL A 129 -11.23 -43.75 -3.49
C VAL A 129 -12.67 -43.73 -4.02
N GLY A 130 -12.84 -43.45 -5.32
CA GLY A 130 -14.14 -43.44 -5.99
C GLY A 130 -14.86 -44.80 -5.98
N SER A 131 -14.13 -45.89 -5.82
CA SER A 131 -14.67 -47.26 -5.71
C SER A 131 -15.06 -47.69 -4.29
N ILE A 132 -14.78 -46.88 -3.27
CA ILE A 132 -15.20 -47.20 -1.89
C ILE A 132 -16.73 -47.14 -1.81
N ARG A 133 -17.33 -48.13 -1.12
CA ARG A 133 -18.79 -48.23 -0.90
C ARG A 133 -19.17 -48.22 0.59
N ASP A 134 -18.20 -48.39 1.47
CA ASP A 134 -18.40 -48.34 2.92
C ASP A 134 -18.09 -46.92 3.46
N ALA A 135 -19.06 -46.33 4.17
CA ALA A 135 -18.96 -44.97 4.67
C ALA A 135 -17.85 -44.81 5.72
N ASN A 136 -17.66 -45.80 6.60
CA ASN A 136 -16.62 -45.74 7.64
C ASN A 136 -15.22 -45.80 7.05
N THR A 137 -15.04 -46.64 6.04
CA THR A 137 -13.79 -46.77 5.27
C THR A 137 -13.48 -45.46 4.55
N LEU A 138 -14.45 -44.86 3.84
CA LEU A 138 -14.22 -43.58 3.16
C LEU A 138 -13.89 -42.46 4.15
N ARG A 139 -14.59 -42.42 5.29
CA ARG A 139 -14.36 -41.45 6.36
C ARG A 139 -12.92 -41.54 6.91
N SER A 140 -12.45 -42.77 7.16
CA SER A 140 -11.08 -43.04 7.62
C SER A 140 -10.05 -42.64 6.56
N VAL A 141 -10.29 -43.00 5.30
CA VAL A 141 -9.43 -42.65 4.15
C VAL A 141 -9.29 -41.14 4.00
N MET A 142 -10.41 -40.39 4.04
CA MET A 142 -10.39 -38.93 3.96
C MET A 142 -9.61 -38.30 5.12
N ASN A 143 -9.84 -38.76 6.34
CA ASN A 143 -9.12 -38.22 7.48
C ASN A 143 -7.61 -38.52 7.43
N ASN A 144 -7.25 -39.74 7.03
CA ASN A 144 -5.86 -40.13 6.87
C ASN A 144 -5.16 -39.30 5.79
N HIS A 145 -5.81 -39.06 4.66
CA HIS A 145 -5.28 -38.24 3.58
C HIS A 145 -5.00 -36.82 4.03
N ILE A 146 -6.00 -36.15 4.62
CA ILE A 146 -5.88 -34.78 5.13
C ILE A 146 -4.72 -34.69 6.14
N THR A 147 -4.71 -35.60 7.11
CA THR A 147 -3.73 -35.61 8.19
C THR A 147 -2.32 -35.83 7.65
N THR A 148 -2.13 -36.81 6.77
CA THR A 148 -0.81 -37.14 6.21
C THR A 148 -0.27 -35.99 5.37
N LEU A 149 -1.08 -35.44 4.46
CA LEU A 149 -0.64 -34.36 3.57
C LEU A 149 -0.33 -33.07 4.34
N MET A 150 -1.19 -32.68 5.28
CA MET A 150 -0.96 -31.47 6.09
C MET A 150 0.20 -31.62 7.07
N ASN A 151 0.41 -32.80 7.65
CA ASN A 151 1.57 -33.04 8.51
C ASN A 151 2.89 -32.95 7.74
N HIS A 152 2.93 -33.45 6.49
CA HIS A 152 4.12 -33.35 5.64
C HIS A 152 4.49 -31.89 5.34
N TYR A 153 3.51 -31.03 5.04
CA TYR A 153 3.74 -29.63 4.69
C TYR A 153 3.59 -28.64 5.86
N LYS A 154 3.52 -29.13 7.10
CA LYS A 154 3.25 -28.30 8.28
C LYS A 154 4.24 -27.14 8.39
N GLY A 155 3.71 -25.93 8.60
CA GLY A 155 4.51 -24.70 8.68
C GLY A 155 5.04 -24.17 7.35
N ARG A 156 4.82 -24.86 6.22
CA ARG A 156 5.22 -24.43 4.87
C ARG A 156 4.06 -23.86 4.05
N ILE A 157 2.82 -24.09 4.50
CA ILE A 157 1.60 -23.67 3.81
C ILE A 157 0.95 -22.51 4.55
N HIS A 158 0.68 -21.44 3.83
CA HIS A 158 -0.05 -20.29 4.35
C HIS A 158 -1.56 -20.59 4.49
N SER A 159 -2.13 -21.22 3.47
CA SER A 159 -3.56 -21.53 3.40
C SER A 159 -3.81 -22.83 2.64
N TRP A 160 -4.78 -23.62 3.07
CA TRP A 160 -5.25 -24.83 2.39
C TRP A 160 -6.63 -24.63 1.78
N ASP A 161 -6.81 -25.09 0.55
CA ASP A 161 -8.11 -25.51 0.05
C ASP A 161 -8.46 -26.84 0.73
N VAL A 162 -9.33 -26.78 1.72
CA VAL A 162 -9.73 -27.99 2.48
C VAL A 162 -10.74 -28.81 1.68
N VAL A 163 -11.73 -28.12 1.13
CA VAL A 163 -12.71 -28.72 0.22
C VAL A 163 -12.85 -27.81 -0.98
N ASN A 164 -12.71 -28.39 -2.17
CA ASN A 164 -12.88 -27.69 -3.44
C ASN A 164 -14.22 -28.11 -4.08
N GLU A 165 -14.99 -27.14 -4.56
CA GLU A 165 -16.15 -27.33 -5.45
C GLU A 165 -17.17 -28.35 -4.96
N ALA A 166 -17.60 -28.25 -3.70
CA ALA A 166 -18.59 -29.15 -3.12
C ALA A 166 -20.03 -28.79 -3.53
N PHE A 167 -20.29 -27.60 -4.07
CA PHE A 167 -21.63 -27.20 -4.50
C PHE A 167 -21.87 -27.51 -5.98
N ALA A 168 -23.09 -27.93 -6.29
CA ALA A 168 -23.56 -28.23 -7.64
C ALA A 168 -23.73 -26.95 -8.46
N ASP A 169 -23.53 -27.07 -9.76
CA ASP A 169 -23.81 -25.99 -10.70
C ASP A 169 -25.33 -25.82 -10.88
N GLY A 170 -25.75 -24.60 -11.23
CA GLY A 170 -27.15 -24.27 -11.48
C GLY A 170 -27.91 -23.73 -10.25
N GLY A 171 -29.24 -23.89 -10.27
CA GLY A 171 -30.15 -23.12 -9.43
C GLY A 171 -30.52 -23.72 -8.07
N SER A 172 -29.97 -24.87 -7.67
CA SER A 172 -30.42 -25.57 -6.45
C SER A 172 -29.76 -25.08 -5.17
N GLY A 173 -28.52 -24.59 -5.25
CA GLY A 173 -27.70 -24.24 -4.09
C GLY A 173 -27.38 -25.45 -3.18
N GLN A 174 -27.40 -26.66 -3.75
CA GLN A 174 -27.14 -27.93 -3.05
C GLN A 174 -25.72 -28.44 -3.29
N HIS A 175 -25.28 -29.40 -2.47
CA HIS A 175 -24.02 -30.10 -2.70
C HIS A 175 -24.07 -30.94 -3.98
N ARG A 176 -22.94 -31.04 -4.68
CA ARG A 176 -22.82 -31.86 -5.89
C ARG A 176 -22.69 -33.34 -5.53
N PRO A 177 -23.21 -34.25 -6.38
CA PRO A 177 -22.94 -35.68 -6.25
C PRO A 177 -21.43 -35.96 -6.29
N SER A 178 -20.95 -36.68 -5.29
CA SER A 178 -19.57 -37.17 -5.20
C SER A 178 -19.55 -38.39 -4.30
N VAL A 179 -18.47 -39.19 -4.32
CA VAL A 179 -18.35 -40.33 -3.40
C VAL A 179 -18.45 -39.89 -1.92
N PHE A 180 -17.93 -38.70 -1.61
CA PHE A 180 -18.02 -38.09 -0.28
C PHE A 180 -19.46 -37.70 0.06
N GLN A 181 -20.13 -36.94 -0.81
CA GLN A 181 -21.52 -36.53 -0.57
C GLN A 181 -22.46 -37.74 -0.47
N ASN A 182 -22.30 -38.74 -1.35
CA ASN A 182 -23.21 -39.88 -1.43
C ASN A 182 -23.08 -40.84 -0.25
N LEU A 183 -21.87 -41.02 0.31
CA LEU A 183 -21.63 -41.96 1.41
C LEU A 183 -21.54 -41.30 2.79
N LEU A 184 -21.04 -40.06 2.87
CA LEU A 184 -20.82 -39.36 4.14
C LEU A 184 -21.88 -38.30 4.45
N GLY A 185 -22.65 -37.86 3.43
CA GLY A 185 -23.64 -36.78 3.55
C GLY A 185 -23.01 -35.41 3.83
N ASP A 186 -23.85 -34.41 4.09
CA ASP A 186 -23.45 -32.99 4.22
C ASP A 186 -22.36 -32.73 5.30
N GLY A 187 -22.26 -33.62 6.29
CA GLY A 187 -21.26 -33.51 7.36
C GLY A 187 -19.81 -33.71 6.92
N PHE A 188 -19.56 -34.19 5.69
CA PHE A 188 -18.18 -34.48 5.24
C PHE A 188 -17.32 -33.21 5.16
N ILE A 189 -17.91 -32.07 4.77
CA ILE A 189 -17.19 -30.80 4.65
C ILE A 189 -16.74 -30.36 6.03
N GLU A 190 -17.65 -30.29 7.01
CA GLU A 190 -17.31 -29.93 8.39
C GLU A 190 -16.23 -30.85 8.95
N GLN A 191 -16.36 -32.16 8.72
CA GLN A 191 -15.37 -33.11 9.17
C GLN A 191 -14.00 -32.84 8.56
N ALA A 192 -13.91 -32.56 7.26
CA ALA A 192 -12.64 -32.24 6.61
C ALA A 192 -11.97 -31.01 7.26
N PHE A 193 -12.74 -29.96 7.56
CA PHE A 193 -12.23 -28.77 8.26
C PHE A 193 -11.75 -29.08 9.69
N ARG A 194 -12.48 -29.89 10.45
CA ARG A 194 -12.07 -30.29 11.81
C ARG A 194 -10.82 -31.17 11.81
N THR A 195 -10.71 -32.09 10.86
CA THR A 195 -9.50 -32.91 10.66
C THR A 195 -8.32 -32.02 10.27
N ALA A 196 -8.52 -31.10 9.32
CA ALA A 196 -7.49 -30.18 8.87
C ALA A 196 -6.96 -29.30 10.01
N ARG A 197 -7.84 -28.73 10.83
CA ARG A 197 -7.44 -27.92 11.99
C ARG A 197 -6.65 -28.73 13.02
N SER A 198 -6.99 -30.00 13.23
CA SER A 198 -6.25 -30.89 14.12
C SER A 198 -4.84 -31.18 13.62
N ALA A 199 -4.65 -31.30 12.30
CA ALA A 199 -3.35 -31.57 11.69
C ALA A 199 -2.42 -30.34 11.74
N ASP A 200 -2.93 -29.17 11.31
CA ASP A 200 -2.19 -27.90 11.36
C ASP A 200 -3.06 -26.77 11.93
N PRO A 201 -2.86 -26.38 13.20
CA PRO A 201 -3.60 -25.27 13.80
C PRO A 201 -3.18 -23.90 13.29
N ALA A 202 -2.02 -23.75 12.63
CA ALA A 202 -1.49 -22.47 12.18
C ALA A 202 -1.92 -22.10 10.75
N ALA A 203 -2.17 -23.09 9.90
CA ALA A 203 -2.61 -22.85 8.53
C ALA A 203 -4.02 -22.24 8.47
N LYS A 204 -4.24 -21.37 7.47
CA LYS A 204 -5.58 -20.88 7.14
C LYS A 204 -6.37 -21.95 6.39
N LEU A 205 -7.60 -22.21 6.80
CA LEU A 205 -8.45 -23.23 6.21
C LEU A 205 -9.55 -22.59 5.35
N CYS A 206 -9.48 -22.80 4.04
CA CYS A 206 -10.39 -22.21 3.07
C CYS A 206 -11.33 -23.24 2.45
N TYR A 207 -12.56 -22.81 2.16
CA TYR A 207 -13.42 -23.43 1.16
C TYR A 207 -13.17 -22.76 -0.19
N ASN A 208 -13.11 -23.48 -1.31
CA ASN A 208 -12.83 -22.91 -2.65
C ASN A 208 -13.85 -23.41 -3.68
N ASP A 209 -14.35 -22.52 -4.53
CA ASP A 209 -15.35 -22.88 -5.55
C ASP A 209 -15.37 -21.87 -6.72
N TYR A 210 -15.87 -22.31 -7.87
CA TYR A 210 -16.16 -21.47 -9.03
C TYR A 210 -17.65 -21.14 -9.13
N SER A 211 -17.98 -20.12 -9.92
CA SER A 211 -19.36 -19.67 -10.16
C SER A 211 -20.10 -19.33 -8.86
N ILE A 212 -19.37 -18.70 -7.94
CA ILE A 212 -19.89 -18.14 -6.69
C ILE A 212 -19.71 -16.63 -6.62
N GLU A 213 -19.35 -15.99 -7.74
CA GLU A 213 -19.01 -14.57 -7.82
C GLU A 213 -20.25 -13.66 -7.89
N ASN A 214 -21.38 -14.16 -8.41
CA ASN A 214 -22.62 -13.41 -8.47
C ASN A 214 -23.49 -13.66 -7.23
N TRP A 215 -23.83 -12.59 -6.51
CA TRP A 215 -24.55 -12.67 -5.24
C TRP A 215 -25.90 -13.41 -5.35
N SER A 216 -26.64 -13.21 -6.45
CA SER A 216 -27.99 -13.76 -6.59
C SER A 216 -28.03 -15.24 -6.96
N ASP A 217 -26.89 -15.84 -7.29
CA ASP A 217 -26.86 -17.23 -7.74
C ASP A 217 -27.14 -18.17 -6.56
N ALA A 218 -27.95 -19.20 -6.80
CA ALA A 218 -28.32 -20.15 -5.77
C ALA A 218 -27.11 -20.89 -5.18
N LYS A 219 -26.08 -21.17 -6.02
CA LYS A 219 -24.80 -21.74 -5.60
C LYS A 219 -24.09 -20.82 -4.59
N THR A 220 -23.92 -19.54 -4.94
CA THR A 220 -23.37 -18.51 -4.03
C THR A 220 -24.10 -18.47 -2.70
N GLN A 221 -25.44 -18.47 -2.75
CA GLN A 221 -26.28 -18.46 -1.55
C GLN A 221 -26.16 -19.75 -0.73
N GLY A 222 -25.97 -20.91 -1.38
CA GLY A 222 -25.69 -22.19 -0.72
C GLY A 222 -24.38 -22.14 0.07
N VAL A 223 -23.30 -21.71 -0.58
CA VAL A 223 -21.98 -21.55 0.07
C VAL A 223 -22.06 -20.54 1.21
N TYR A 224 -22.73 -19.40 1.01
CA TYR A 224 -22.93 -18.39 2.06
C TYR A 224 -23.65 -18.96 3.29
N ARG A 225 -24.71 -19.76 3.09
CA ARG A 225 -25.42 -20.43 4.19
C ARG A 225 -24.53 -21.40 4.95
N MET A 226 -23.72 -22.19 4.24
CA MET A 226 -22.77 -23.12 4.86
C MET A 226 -21.73 -22.37 5.69
N VAL A 227 -21.09 -21.32 5.13
CA VAL A 227 -20.08 -20.55 5.86
C VAL A 227 -20.69 -19.90 7.10
N ARG A 228 -21.89 -19.33 7.00
CA ARG A 228 -22.61 -18.76 8.14
C ARG A 228 -22.88 -19.79 9.24
N ASP A 229 -23.38 -20.96 8.86
CA ASP A 229 -23.62 -22.08 9.79
C ASP A 229 -22.33 -22.55 10.47
N PHE A 230 -21.25 -22.72 9.71
CA PHE A 230 -19.95 -23.13 10.22
C PHE A 230 -19.40 -22.12 11.22
N LYS A 231 -19.49 -20.82 10.92
CA LYS A 231 -19.07 -19.77 11.86
C LYS A 231 -19.93 -19.78 13.13
N ALA A 232 -21.24 -20.00 13.01
CA ALA A 232 -22.14 -20.08 14.16
C ALA A 232 -21.83 -21.28 15.07
N ARG A 233 -21.45 -22.43 14.50
CA ARG A 233 -21.15 -23.68 15.23
C ARG A 233 -19.67 -23.87 15.58
N GLY A 234 -18.82 -22.89 15.30
CA GLY A 234 -17.38 -22.96 15.58
C GLY A 234 -16.63 -24.01 14.75
N VAL A 235 -17.10 -24.31 13.54
CA VAL A 235 -16.33 -25.09 12.55
C VAL A 235 -15.17 -24.20 12.07
N PRO A 236 -13.93 -24.71 11.98
CA PRO A 236 -12.73 -23.87 11.83
C PRO A 236 -12.49 -23.40 10.39
N ILE A 237 -13.46 -22.68 9.80
CA ILE A 237 -13.33 -22.03 8.50
C ILE A 237 -12.78 -20.61 8.65
N ASP A 238 -11.65 -20.34 7.99
CA ASP A 238 -10.98 -19.04 8.01
C ASP A 238 -11.27 -18.22 6.76
N CYS A 239 -11.50 -18.87 5.61
CA CYS A 239 -11.57 -18.19 4.32
C CYS A 239 -12.50 -18.84 3.31
N VAL A 240 -12.89 -18.05 2.31
CA VAL A 240 -13.57 -18.51 1.08
C VAL A 240 -12.77 -18.04 -0.14
N GLY A 241 -12.41 -18.99 -0.99
CA GLY A 241 -11.76 -18.78 -2.28
C GLY A 241 -12.79 -18.71 -3.41
N PHE A 242 -12.65 -17.70 -4.26
CA PHE A 242 -13.44 -17.48 -5.47
C PHE A 242 -12.52 -17.74 -6.66
N GLN A 243 -12.76 -18.82 -7.39
CA GLN A 243 -11.90 -19.22 -8.50
C GLN A 243 -11.86 -18.12 -9.58
N ALA A 244 -12.98 -17.45 -9.86
CA ALA A 244 -13.03 -16.27 -10.74
C ALA A 244 -12.58 -16.54 -12.20
N HIS A 245 -12.97 -17.69 -12.74
CA HIS A 245 -12.88 -18.00 -14.17
C HIS A 245 -13.91 -17.20 -14.97
N PHE A 246 -13.53 -16.01 -15.45
CA PHE A 246 -14.46 -15.12 -16.14
C PHE A 246 -14.42 -15.27 -17.67
N GLY A 247 -15.58 -15.08 -18.30
CA GLY A 247 -15.68 -14.87 -19.75
C GLY A 247 -15.21 -13.47 -20.16
N THR A 248 -15.44 -13.11 -21.43
CA THR A 248 -15.03 -11.80 -21.99
C THR A 248 -15.71 -10.61 -21.32
N GLY A 249 -16.87 -10.83 -20.70
CA GLY A 249 -17.60 -9.82 -19.92
C GLY A 249 -16.95 -9.44 -18.58
N GLY A 250 -15.99 -10.24 -18.08
CA GLY A 250 -15.35 -10.00 -16.78
C GLY A 250 -16.21 -10.37 -15.57
N PRO A 251 -15.91 -9.84 -14.38
CA PRO A 251 -16.66 -10.16 -13.16
C PRO A 251 -18.11 -9.65 -13.22
N PRO A 252 -19.07 -10.33 -12.59
CA PRO A 252 -20.43 -9.82 -12.47
C PRO A 252 -20.46 -8.50 -11.69
N ALA A 253 -21.45 -7.65 -11.95
CA ALA A 253 -21.58 -6.34 -11.28
C ALA A 253 -21.67 -6.45 -9.75
N SER A 254 -22.21 -7.56 -9.24
CA SER A 254 -22.33 -7.85 -7.81
C SER A 254 -21.05 -8.40 -7.19
N PHE A 255 -19.96 -8.61 -7.93
CA PHE A 255 -18.79 -9.35 -7.41
C PHE A 255 -18.19 -8.74 -6.14
N GLN A 256 -18.02 -7.41 -6.08
CA GLN A 256 -17.52 -6.75 -4.88
C GLN A 256 -18.48 -6.93 -3.69
N SER A 257 -19.79 -6.83 -3.89
CA SER A 257 -20.76 -7.02 -2.80
C SER A 257 -20.82 -8.48 -2.36
N THR A 258 -20.68 -9.44 -3.27
CA THR A 258 -20.49 -10.85 -2.94
C THR A 258 -19.30 -11.05 -2.00
N LEU A 259 -18.11 -10.55 -2.37
CA LEU A 259 -16.91 -10.62 -1.54
C LEU A 259 -17.14 -9.98 -0.15
N ALA A 260 -17.78 -8.81 -0.11
CA ALA A 260 -18.08 -8.10 1.13
C ALA A 260 -19.05 -8.88 2.04
N ASN A 261 -20.06 -9.55 1.47
CA ASN A 261 -21.02 -10.33 2.25
C ASN A 261 -20.37 -11.54 2.92
N PHE A 262 -19.51 -12.28 2.22
CA PHE A 262 -18.75 -13.35 2.86
C PHE A 262 -17.79 -12.81 3.92
N ALA A 263 -17.09 -11.72 3.64
CA ALA A 263 -16.22 -11.06 4.63
C ALA A 263 -16.96 -10.65 5.90
N ALA A 264 -18.23 -10.23 5.79
CA ALA A 264 -19.07 -9.86 6.93
C ALA A 264 -19.38 -11.03 7.88
N LEU A 265 -19.24 -12.29 7.44
CA LEU A 265 -19.33 -13.47 8.30
C LEU A 265 -18.07 -13.70 9.15
N GLY A 266 -17.05 -12.84 9.02
CA GLY A 266 -15.81 -12.94 9.77
C GLY A 266 -14.82 -13.97 9.22
N VAL A 267 -14.97 -14.34 7.94
CA VAL A 267 -13.96 -15.07 7.16
C VAL A 267 -13.20 -14.10 6.25
N ASP A 268 -11.98 -14.47 5.87
CA ASP A 268 -11.26 -13.79 4.81
C ASP A 268 -11.79 -14.25 3.44
N VAL A 269 -11.66 -13.41 2.40
CA VAL A 269 -12.00 -13.78 1.03
C VAL A 269 -10.76 -13.70 0.15
N GLN A 270 -10.65 -14.55 -0.86
CA GLN A 270 -9.48 -14.63 -1.72
C GLN A 270 -9.92 -14.92 -3.16
N ILE A 271 -9.30 -14.27 -4.14
CA ILE A 271 -9.46 -14.63 -5.54
C ILE A 271 -8.38 -15.67 -5.85
N THR A 272 -8.76 -16.87 -6.27
CA THR A 272 -7.88 -18.05 -6.15
C THR A 272 -7.42 -18.62 -7.49
N GLU A 273 -8.16 -18.44 -8.58
CA GLU A 273 -7.88 -19.07 -9.88
C GLU A 273 -8.15 -18.12 -11.06
N LEU A 274 -7.74 -16.85 -10.92
CA LEU A 274 -8.14 -15.79 -11.85
C LEU A 274 -7.59 -16.01 -13.27
N ASP A 275 -8.50 -16.23 -14.20
CA ASP A 275 -8.28 -16.11 -15.63
C ASP A 275 -9.52 -15.48 -16.30
N ILE A 276 -9.30 -14.58 -17.26
CA ILE A 276 -10.38 -13.82 -17.92
C ILE A 276 -10.21 -13.94 -19.41
N ALA A 277 -11.20 -14.50 -20.12
CA ALA A 277 -11.14 -14.63 -21.58
C ALA A 277 -10.69 -13.33 -22.27
N GLN A 278 -9.72 -13.43 -23.18
CA GLN A 278 -9.08 -12.33 -23.91
C GLN A 278 -8.30 -11.33 -23.05
N ALA A 279 -8.20 -11.57 -21.74
CA ALA A 279 -7.50 -10.75 -20.77
C ALA A 279 -7.81 -9.25 -20.94
N SER A 280 -9.11 -8.90 -20.93
CA SER A 280 -9.54 -7.51 -20.99
C SER A 280 -8.90 -6.70 -19.85
N PRO A 281 -8.15 -5.61 -20.13
CA PRO A 281 -7.53 -4.78 -19.10
C PRO A 281 -8.55 -4.24 -18.09
N THR A 282 -9.72 -3.81 -18.58
CA THR A 282 -10.82 -3.32 -17.75
C THR A 282 -11.38 -4.40 -16.84
N ALA A 283 -11.58 -5.62 -17.36
CA ALA A 283 -12.10 -6.72 -16.57
C ALA A 283 -11.11 -7.10 -15.45
N TYR A 284 -9.83 -7.22 -15.77
CA TYR A 284 -8.78 -7.47 -14.78
C TYR A 284 -8.70 -6.36 -13.72
N ALA A 285 -8.75 -5.08 -14.13
CA ALA A 285 -8.77 -3.96 -13.20
C ALA A 285 -10.01 -4.00 -12.28
N ASN A 286 -11.19 -4.30 -12.82
CA ASN A 286 -12.41 -4.37 -12.02
C ASN A 286 -12.36 -5.52 -11.01
N THR A 287 -11.86 -6.69 -11.40
CA THR A 287 -11.65 -7.84 -10.50
C THR A 287 -10.67 -7.50 -9.37
N VAL A 288 -9.53 -6.90 -9.69
CA VAL A 288 -8.53 -6.50 -8.69
C VAL A 288 -9.11 -5.43 -7.76
N ARG A 289 -9.81 -4.43 -8.30
CA ARG A 289 -10.44 -3.37 -7.52
C ARG A 289 -11.51 -3.90 -6.55
N ALA A 290 -12.31 -4.89 -6.99
CA ALA A 290 -13.29 -5.54 -6.13
C ALA A 290 -12.63 -6.15 -4.88
N CYS A 291 -11.49 -6.82 -5.04
CA CYS A 291 -10.71 -7.32 -3.91
C CYS A 291 -10.12 -6.18 -3.06
N MET A 292 -9.50 -5.17 -3.68
CA MET A 292 -8.88 -4.06 -2.95
C MET A 292 -9.88 -3.29 -2.08
N ASN A 293 -11.13 -3.18 -2.52
CA ASN A 293 -12.22 -2.50 -1.80
C ASN A 293 -12.79 -3.32 -0.63
N VAL A 294 -12.44 -4.60 -0.48
CA VAL A 294 -12.85 -5.44 0.65
C VAL A 294 -11.64 -5.66 1.56
N ALA A 295 -11.69 -5.12 2.77
CA ALA A 295 -10.56 -5.14 3.71
C ALA A 295 -10.08 -6.56 4.07
N ARG A 296 -11.00 -7.54 4.10
CA ARG A 296 -10.70 -8.97 4.33
C ARG A 296 -10.38 -9.76 3.05
N CYS A 297 -10.25 -9.09 1.91
CA CYS A 297 -9.75 -9.75 0.70
C CYS A 297 -8.23 -9.81 0.73
N ASN A 298 -7.65 -10.98 0.97
CA ASN A 298 -6.25 -11.09 1.37
C ASN A 298 -5.27 -11.39 0.23
N GLY A 299 -5.76 -11.64 -0.98
CA GLY A 299 -4.91 -11.83 -2.15
C GLY A 299 -5.62 -12.36 -3.38
N ILE A 300 -4.84 -12.38 -4.46
CA ILE A 300 -5.28 -12.78 -5.80
C ILE A 300 -4.26 -13.78 -6.34
N THR A 301 -4.70 -14.90 -6.88
CA THR A 301 -3.87 -15.85 -7.63
C THR A 301 -4.40 -15.93 -9.07
N VAL A 302 -3.52 -15.78 -10.06
CA VAL A 302 -3.86 -16.05 -11.47
C VAL A 302 -3.64 -17.53 -11.80
N TRP A 303 -4.53 -18.13 -12.61
CA TRP A 303 -4.48 -19.56 -12.90
C TRP A 303 -3.57 -19.90 -14.07
N GLY A 304 -2.28 -19.70 -13.82
CA GLY A 304 -1.17 -19.85 -14.76
C GLY A 304 -0.39 -18.55 -14.95
N ILE A 305 0.77 -18.63 -15.60
CA ILE A 305 1.66 -17.47 -15.78
C ILE A 305 1.45 -16.82 -17.16
N ARG A 306 1.71 -17.58 -18.23
CA ARG A 306 1.50 -17.16 -19.62
C ARG A 306 0.23 -17.75 -20.18
N ASP A 307 -0.33 -17.15 -21.22
CA ASP A 307 -1.50 -17.70 -21.93
C ASP A 307 -1.33 -19.19 -22.31
N SER A 308 -0.12 -19.63 -22.68
CA SER A 308 0.19 -21.03 -23.00
C SER A 308 0.23 -21.99 -21.80
N ASP A 309 0.24 -21.45 -20.59
CA ASP A 309 0.30 -22.19 -19.33
C ASP A 309 -1.10 -22.41 -18.72
N SER A 310 -2.16 -21.79 -19.26
CA SER A 310 -3.55 -21.97 -18.81
C SER A 310 -4.25 -23.13 -19.52
N TRP A 311 -5.18 -23.80 -18.85
CA TRP A 311 -6.12 -24.74 -19.47
C TRP A 311 -7.06 -24.06 -20.50
N ARG A 312 -7.21 -22.73 -20.43
CA ARG A 312 -7.96 -21.89 -21.37
C ARG A 312 -7.03 -21.21 -22.38
N ALA A 313 -5.92 -21.83 -22.77
CA ALA A 313 -4.91 -21.20 -23.63
C ALA A 313 -5.44 -20.64 -24.96
N SER A 314 -6.50 -21.23 -25.53
CA SER A 314 -7.15 -20.72 -26.75
C SER A 314 -7.83 -19.35 -26.55
N GLU A 315 -8.14 -18.98 -25.32
CA GLU A 315 -8.81 -17.73 -24.97
C GLU A 315 -7.84 -16.60 -24.61
N ASN A 316 -6.53 -16.86 -24.60
CA ASN A 316 -5.49 -15.92 -24.17
C ASN A 316 -5.85 -15.19 -22.86
N PRO A 317 -6.07 -15.92 -21.76
CA PRO A 317 -6.83 -15.40 -20.64
C PRO A 317 -5.97 -14.78 -19.53
N LEU A 318 -4.64 -14.84 -19.63
CA LEU A 318 -3.71 -14.48 -18.55
C LEU A 318 -3.02 -13.12 -18.78
N PRO A 319 -2.35 -12.55 -17.75
CA PRO A 319 -1.69 -11.25 -17.87
C PRO A 319 -0.42 -11.25 -18.72
N PHE A 320 0.15 -12.42 -19.02
CA PHE A 320 1.32 -12.56 -19.90
C PHE A 320 0.96 -13.33 -21.17
N ASP A 321 1.49 -12.89 -22.30
CA ASP A 321 1.34 -13.60 -23.57
C ASP A 321 2.10 -14.93 -23.58
N ARG A 322 1.91 -15.72 -24.64
CA ARG A 322 2.52 -17.04 -24.83
C ARG A 322 4.05 -17.03 -24.77
N ASN A 323 4.70 -15.92 -25.08
CA ASN A 323 6.15 -15.76 -25.06
C ASN A 323 6.66 -15.19 -23.72
N GLY A 324 5.78 -14.85 -22.78
CA GLY A 324 6.14 -14.23 -21.50
C GLY A 324 6.18 -12.70 -21.53
N GLY A 325 5.72 -12.08 -22.62
CA GLY A 325 5.52 -10.64 -22.70
C GLY A 325 4.35 -10.18 -21.83
N LYS A 326 4.47 -9.00 -21.21
CA LYS A 326 3.39 -8.40 -20.40
C LYS A 326 2.28 -7.90 -21.32
N LYS A 327 1.03 -8.31 -21.07
CA LYS A 327 -0.15 -7.81 -21.81
C LYS A 327 -0.68 -6.53 -21.15
N ALA A 328 -1.60 -5.85 -21.85
CA ALA A 328 -2.30 -4.70 -21.27
C ALA A 328 -3.05 -5.05 -19.96
N ALA A 329 -3.50 -6.30 -19.81
CA ALA A 329 -4.02 -6.81 -18.53
C ALA A 329 -3.01 -6.74 -17.39
N TYR A 330 -1.76 -7.17 -17.60
CA TYR A 330 -0.70 -7.04 -16.58
C TYR A 330 -0.59 -5.59 -16.12
N ASN A 331 -0.58 -4.65 -17.07
CA ASN A 331 -0.45 -3.24 -16.77
C ASN A 331 -1.65 -2.73 -15.96
N ALA A 332 -2.86 -3.12 -16.32
CA ALA A 332 -4.08 -2.74 -15.61
C ALA A 332 -4.14 -3.33 -14.19
N ILE A 333 -3.71 -4.57 -14.00
CA ILE A 333 -3.56 -5.17 -12.66
C ILE A 333 -2.57 -4.35 -11.85
N LEU A 334 -1.38 -4.12 -12.40
CA LEU A 334 -0.30 -3.43 -11.72
C LEU A 334 -0.74 -2.02 -11.29
N THR A 335 -1.36 -1.25 -12.19
CA THR A 335 -1.90 0.08 -11.91
C THR A 335 -2.98 0.04 -10.84
N THR A 336 -3.89 -0.94 -10.88
CA THR A 336 -4.96 -1.07 -9.88
C THR A 336 -4.42 -1.42 -8.49
N LEU A 337 -3.28 -2.12 -8.42
CA LEU A 337 -2.55 -2.38 -7.17
C LEU A 337 -1.74 -1.17 -6.67
N GLY A 338 -1.69 -0.06 -7.42
CA GLY A 338 -0.91 1.14 -7.09
C GLY A 338 0.43 1.26 -7.82
N GLY A 339 0.80 0.28 -8.65
CA GLY A 339 2.08 0.21 -9.34
C GLY A 339 2.15 0.90 -10.70
N THR A 340 3.34 0.87 -11.31
CA THR A 340 3.63 1.52 -12.60
C THR A 340 4.23 0.51 -13.60
N PRO A 341 3.60 0.28 -14.76
CA PRO A 341 4.15 -0.55 -15.83
C PRO A 341 5.44 0.00 -16.46
N ALA A 342 6.37 -0.88 -16.86
CA ALA A 342 7.49 -0.51 -17.72
C ALA A 342 7.04 -0.50 -19.19
N ALA A 343 7.54 0.45 -19.99
CA ALA A 343 7.33 0.46 -21.44
C ALA A 343 8.10 -0.69 -22.12
N THR A 344 7.46 -1.46 -23.00
CA THR A 344 8.09 -2.54 -23.78
C THR A 344 8.55 -2.02 -25.15
N PRO A 345 9.79 -2.28 -25.61
CA PRO A 345 10.21 -1.93 -26.96
C PRO A 345 9.79 -2.99 -27.99
N GLY A 346 9.11 -2.58 -29.07
CA GLY A 346 9.11 -3.29 -30.36
C GLY A 346 7.79 -3.94 -30.83
N THR A 347 7.01 -3.19 -31.60
CA THR A 347 6.37 -3.60 -32.88
C THR A 347 5.81 -2.34 -33.57
N PRO A 348 5.94 -2.18 -34.90
CA PRO A 348 5.64 -0.92 -35.56
C PRO A 348 4.13 -0.76 -35.71
N ALA A 349 3.52 0.03 -34.82
CA ALA A 349 2.13 0.46 -34.96
C ALA A 349 2.06 1.69 -35.87
N VAL A 350 1.19 1.59 -36.87
CA VAL A 350 0.74 2.68 -37.73
C VAL A 350 0.38 3.90 -36.86
N SER A 351 0.89 5.05 -37.27
CA SER A 351 0.81 6.33 -36.56
C SER A 351 -0.59 6.66 -36.05
N ARG A 352 -0.81 6.46 -34.76
CA ARG A 352 -1.67 7.30 -33.94
C ARG A 352 -0.83 7.69 -32.72
N GLY A 353 -0.65 8.99 -32.57
CA GLY A 353 0.39 9.61 -31.74
C GLY A 353 0.49 9.02 -30.33
N ALA A 354 1.73 8.87 -29.89
CA ALA A 354 2.11 8.53 -28.53
C ALA A 354 1.31 9.37 -27.52
N VAL A 355 0.64 8.72 -26.59
CA VAL A 355 0.37 9.32 -25.28
C VAL A 355 1.58 9.00 -24.42
N ASP A 356 2.46 9.98 -24.29
CA ASP A 356 3.55 10.01 -23.32
C ASP A 356 3.03 9.57 -21.94
N ALA A 357 3.89 8.90 -21.15
CA ALA A 357 3.70 8.88 -19.70
C ALA A 357 3.40 10.32 -19.29
N ALA A 358 2.23 10.60 -18.70
CA ALA A 358 1.79 11.96 -18.47
C ALA A 358 2.79 12.64 -17.52
N ALA A 359 3.79 13.29 -18.12
CA ALA A 359 4.72 14.12 -17.42
C ALA A 359 3.88 15.18 -16.72
N LEU A 360 4.23 15.47 -15.46
CA LEU A 360 3.63 16.62 -14.80
C LEU A 360 3.75 17.82 -15.74
N PRO A 361 2.65 18.54 -16.01
CA PRO A 361 2.71 19.60 -17.00
C PRO A 361 3.62 20.72 -16.47
N SER A 362 4.39 21.34 -17.37
CA SER A 362 5.22 22.51 -17.02
C SER A 362 4.40 23.77 -16.79
N ARG A 363 3.09 23.73 -17.04
CA ARG A 363 2.12 24.79 -16.76
C ARG A 363 0.90 24.19 -16.09
N TYR A 364 0.40 24.84 -15.06
CA TYR A 364 -0.79 24.40 -14.34
C TYR A 364 -1.90 25.43 -14.47
N SER A 365 -3.13 24.94 -14.55
CA SER A 365 -4.35 25.73 -14.39
C SER A 365 -5.25 25.02 -13.38
N TRP A 366 -5.86 25.80 -12.49
CA TRP A 366 -6.68 25.29 -11.39
C TRP A 366 -8.04 25.94 -11.38
N SER A 367 -9.02 25.23 -10.83
CA SER A 367 -10.29 25.76 -10.35
C SER A 367 -10.33 25.57 -8.84
N SER A 368 -10.54 26.64 -8.10
CA SER A 368 -10.71 26.59 -6.65
C SER A 368 -12.17 26.45 -6.28
N SER A 369 -12.45 25.64 -5.25
CA SER A 369 -13.68 25.76 -4.47
C SER A 369 -13.78 27.14 -3.78
N GLY A 370 -14.95 27.42 -3.20
CA GLY A 370 -15.06 28.37 -2.09
C GLY A 370 -14.36 27.87 -0.82
N THR A 371 -14.56 28.56 0.30
CA THR A 371 -14.10 28.08 1.61
C THR A 371 -14.85 26.81 2.02
N LEU A 372 -14.13 25.71 2.24
CA LEU A 372 -14.71 24.41 2.62
C LEU A 372 -14.64 24.16 4.13
N ILE A 373 -13.51 24.50 4.76
CA ILE A 373 -13.29 24.27 6.19
C ILE A 373 -12.92 25.59 6.85
N ALA A 374 -13.63 25.91 7.93
CA ALA A 374 -13.45 27.10 8.75
C ALA A 374 -13.24 26.73 10.22
N PRO A 375 -12.64 27.61 11.04
CA PRO A 375 -12.56 27.41 12.48
C PRO A 375 -13.93 27.14 13.10
N LYS A 376 -13.96 26.21 14.06
CA LYS A 376 -15.14 25.93 14.90
C LYS A 376 -14.81 26.22 16.35
N PRO A 377 -14.79 27.49 16.76
CA PRO A 377 -14.41 27.85 18.11
C PRO A 377 -15.35 27.19 19.13
N ASP A 378 -14.79 26.82 20.26
CA ASP A 378 -15.54 26.39 21.45
C ASP A 378 -15.07 27.20 22.67
N ALA A 379 -15.61 26.90 23.85
CA ALA A 379 -15.30 27.64 25.07
C ALA A 379 -13.79 27.69 25.42
N ALA A 380 -13.01 26.69 24.98
CA ALA A 380 -11.56 26.62 25.21
C ALA A 380 -10.75 27.11 24.00
N HIS A 381 -11.35 27.18 22.80
CA HIS A 381 -10.64 27.42 21.55
C HIS A 381 -11.21 28.63 20.80
N ASN A 382 -10.67 29.82 21.03
CA ASN A 382 -10.98 31.01 20.22
C ASN A 382 -10.07 31.09 18.98
N ILE A 383 -10.37 30.25 17.98
CA ILE A 383 -9.53 30.05 16.80
C ILE A 383 -9.82 31.11 15.73
N ALA A 384 -8.79 31.82 15.29
CA ALA A 384 -8.86 32.81 14.23
C ALA A 384 -8.75 32.17 12.83
N GLY A 385 -7.83 31.21 12.68
CA GLY A 385 -7.53 30.56 11.42
C GLY A 385 -7.35 29.04 11.56
N ILE A 386 -7.78 28.31 10.52
CA ILE A 386 -7.45 26.90 10.33
C ILE A 386 -6.47 26.81 9.16
N LYS A 387 -5.37 26.11 9.36
CA LYS A 387 -4.13 26.28 8.60
C LYS A 387 -3.43 24.95 8.32
N ASP A 388 -2.49 24.97 7.38
CA ASP A 388 -1.48 23.95 7.17
C ASP A 388 -2.05 22.51 7.12
N PRO A 389 -2.98 22.22 6.18
CA PRO A 389 -3.70 20.96 6.19
C PRO A 389 -2.83 19.81 5.69
N THR A 390 -2.99 18.65 6.32
CA THR A 390 -2.60 17.35 5.75
C THR A 390 -3.83 16.46 5.58
N VAL A 391 -3.86 15.66 4.51
CA VAL A 391 -5.02 14.87 4.11
C VAL A 391 -4.66 13.51 3.50
N VAL A 392 -5.41 12.49 3.89
CA VAL A 392 -5.42 11.15 3.27
C VAL A 392 -6.85 10.68 3.04
N GLN A 393 -7.03 9.82 2.04
CA GLN A 393 -8.24 9.01 1.93
C GLN A 393 -7.97 7.61 2.50
N TYR A 394 -8.77 7.18 3.48
CA TYR A 394 -8.68 5.86 4.10
C TYR A 394 -10.08 5.38 4.51
N ASN A 395 -10.38 4.10 4.28
CA ASN A 395 -11.69 3.49 4.57
C ASN A 395 -12.91 4.34 4.11
N GLY A 396 -12.82 4.91 2.91
CA GLY A 396 -13.91 5.69 2.30
C GLY A 396 -14.13 7.09 2.91
N LYS A 397 -13.18 7.61 3.68
CA LYS A 397 -13.23 8.94 4.27
C LYS A 397 -11.96 9.73 3.98
N TYR A 398 -12.11 11.05 3.86
CA TYR A 398 -11.00 11.97 4.02
C TYR A 398 -10.73 12.15 5.50
N HIS A 399 -9.46 12.01 5.88
CA HIS A 399 -8.95 12.31 7.21
C HIS A 399 -8.06 13.53 7.08
N VAL A 400 -8.44 14.64 7.71
CA VAL A 400 -7.73 15.91 7.65
C VAL A 400 -7.17 16.22 9.03
N PHE A 401 -5.90 16.60 9.09
CA PHE A 401 -5.30 17.26 10.24
C PHE A 401 -4.90 18.66 9.82
N ALA A 402 -5.04 19.63 10.71
CA ALA A 402 -4.71 21.02 10.42
C ALA A 402 -4.19 21.72 11.68
N SER A 403 -3.39 22.75 11.48
CA SER A 403 -3.08 23.75 12.51
C SER A 403 -4.33 24.56 12.84
N VAL A 404 -4.50 24.92 14.11
CA VAL A 404 -5.45 25.94 14.55
C VAL A 404 -4.67 27.09 15.19
N ALA A 405 -4.83 28.29 14.64
CA ALA A 405 -4.10 29.48 15.05
C ALA A 405 -5.00 30.43 15.84
N SER A 406 -4.48 30.93 16.95
CA SER A 406 -5.16 31.87 17.85
C SER A 406 -4.16 32.85 18.46
N ARG A 407 -4.66 33.82 19.24
CA ARG A 407 -3.79 34.72 20.02
C ARG A 407 -2.90 33.97 21.01
N SER A 408 -3.36 32.82 21.49
CA SER A 408 -2.64 31.99 22.47
C SER A 408 -1.60 31.07 21.84
N GLY A 409 -1.45 31.09 20.51
CA GLY A 409 -0.53 30.25 19.76
C GLY A 409 -1.24 29.21 18.89
N TYR A 410 -0.52 28.11 18.61
CA TYR A 410 -0.92 27.06 17.68
C TYR A 410 -1.20 25.72 18.38
N GLY A 411 -2.25 25.04 17.93
CA GLY A 411 -2.53 23.64 18.25
C GLY A 411 -2.92 22.85 17.00
N LEU A 412 -3.32 21.59 17.16
CA LEU A 412 -3.74 20.72 16.06
C LEU A 412 -5.20 20.30 16.21
N VAL A 413 -5.87 20.14 15.07
CA VAL A 413 -7.24 19.62 14.98
C VAL A 413 -7.31 18.47 13.99
N TYR A 414 -8.14 17.48 14.28
CA TYR A 414 -8.53 16.40 13.38
C TYR A 414 -10.00 16.51 12.99
N LEU A 415 -10.31 16.19 11.74
CA LEU A 415 -11.67 16.01 11.25
C LEU A 415 -11.70 14.94 10.16
N ASN A 416 -12.87 14.32 9.95
CA ASN A 416 -13.09 13.41 8.83
C ASN A 416 -14.48 13.58 8.23
N PHE A 417 -14.60 13.27 6.94
CA PHE A 417 -15.83 13.33 6.17
C PHE A 417 -15.73 12.43 4.94
N SER A 418 -16.85 11.96 4.40
CA SER A 418 -16.86 11.08 3.23
C SER A 418 -16.86 11.88 1.91
N ASP A 419 -17.41 13.08 1.93
CA ASP A 419 -17.56 13.95 0.75
C ASP A 419 -17.20 15.41 1.08
N TRP A 420 -16.62 16.13 0.11
CA TRP A 420 -16.18 17.51 0.29
C TRP A 420 -17.32 18.49 0.62
N SER A 421 -18.56 18.19 0.21
CA SER A 421 -19.74 18.98 0.60
C SER A 421 -20.02 18.94 2.11
N GLN A 422 -19.50 17.92 2.81
CA GLN A 422 -19.66 17.73 4.26
C GLN A 422 -18.47 18.32 5.06
N ALA A 423 -17.41 18.78 4.39
CA ALA A 423 -16.20 19.24 5.07
C ALA A 423 -16.48 20.38 6.07
N GLY A 424 -17.36 21.33 5.71
CA GLY A 424 -17.74 22.44 6.57
C GLY A 424 -18.55 22.04 7.80
N SER A 425 -19.30 20.94 7.75
CA SER A 425 -20.10 20.46 8.88
C SER A 425 -19.39 19.40 9.73
N ALA A 426 -18.28 18.83 9.25
CA ALA A 426 -17.48 17.82 9.95
C ALA A 426 -17.06 18.24 11.38
N THR A 427 -17.15 17.31 12.34
CA THR A 427 -16.78 17.57 13.73
C THR A 427 -15.28 17.80 13.86
N HIS A 428 -14.90 18.85 14.59
CA HIS A 428 -13.51 19.14 14.94
C HIS A 428 -13.13 18.44 16.24
N HIS A 429 -12.05 17.68 16.21
CA HIS A 429 -11.43 17.03 17.35
C HIS A 429 -10.09 17.70 17.65
N TYR A 430 -10.07 18.60 18.61
CA TYR A 430 -8.84 19.27 19.06
C TYR A 430 -7.91 18.27 19.76
N LEU A 431 -6.66 18.18 19.27
CA LEU A 431 -5.71 17.15 19.72
C LEU A 431 -5.04 17.50 21.05
N ASP A 432 -5.21 18.71 21.57
CA ASP A 432 -4.76 19.10 22.90
C ASP A 432 -5.51 18.33 24.02
N ARG A 433 -6.69 17.78 23.71
CA ARG A 433 -7.48 16.88 24.57
C ARG A 433 -7.03 15.41 24.52
N THR A 434 -5.97 15.12 23.77
CA THR A 434 -5.41 13.77 23.59
C THR A 434 -4.01 13.71 24.20
N ALA A 435 -3.30 12.59 24.07
CA ALA A 435 -1.92 12.52 24.56
C ALA A 435 -0.95 13.43 23.77
N VAL A 436 -1.30 13.90 22.57
CA VAL A 436 -0.56 14.96 21.86
C VAL A 436 -0.42 16.23 22.72
N GLY A 437 -1.47 16.53 23.50
CA GLY A 437 -1.46 17.52 24.59
C GLY A 437 -1.37 18.97 24.14
N THR A 438 -1.41 19.86 25.13
CA THR A 438 -1.36 21.32 24.98
C THR A 438 0.05 21.84 24.68
N GLY A 439 0.14 23.11 24.27
CA GLY A 439 1.40 23.79 23.91
C GLY A 439 1.55 23.95 22.40
N TYR A 440 2.70 24.47 21.96
CA TYR A 440 2.94 24.73 20.54
C TYR A 440 2.98 23.43 19.73
N ARG A 441 2.04 23.26 18.79
CA ARG A 441 2.07 22.25 17.71
C ARG A 441 1.52 22.88 16.43
N ALA A 442 2.23 22.73 15.32
CA ALA A 442 1.81 23.29 14.03
C ALA A 442 2.30 22.44 12.85
N ALA A 443 1.72 22.68 11.68
CA ALA A 443 2.08 22.09 10.38
C ALA A 443 2.13 20.55 10.40
N PRO A 444 0.97 19.89 10.59
CA PRO A 444 0.90 18.44 10.60
C PRO A 444 1.13 17.83 9.21
N GLN A 445 1.74 16.64 9.18
CA GLN A 445 1.78 15.72 8.05
C GLN A 445 1.40 14.32 8.53
N VAL A 446 0.38 13.71 7.92
CA VAL A 446 -0.07 12.35 8.27
C VAL A 446 0.35 11.32 7.22
N PHE A 447 0.79 10.12 7.61
CA PHE A 447 0.95 8.99 6.71
C PHE A 447 0.97 7.68 7.48
N TYR A 448 0.70 6.57 6.80
CA TYR A 448 0.81 5.23 7.35
C TYR A 448 2.21 4.68 7.10
N PHE A 449 2.97 4.42 8.16
CA PHE A 449 4.26 3.75 8.04
C PHE A 449 4.05 2.24 8.02
N ALA A 450 3.90 1.70 6.80
CA ALA A 450 3.54 0.30 6.58
C ALA A 450 4.44 -0.71 7.30
N PRO A 451 5.78 -0.53 7.39
CA PRO A 451 6.66 -1.49 8.08
C PRO A 451 6.34 -1.68 9.57
N GLN A 452 5.76 -0.69 10.25
CA GLN A 452 5.40 -0.78 11.67
C GLN A 452 3.89 -0.90 11.90
N ARG A 453 3.09 -0.79 10.84
CA ARG A 453 1.62 -0.80 10.91
C ARG A 453 1.06 0.31 11.81
N LEU A 454 1.67 1.49 11.73
CA LEU A 454 1.29 2.65 12.53
C LEU A 454 1.10 3.86 11.62
N TRP A 455 0.07 4.65 11.91
CA TRP A 455 -0.01 6.02 11.43
C TRP A 455 0.98 6.89 12.18
N TYR A 456 1.63 7.79 11.44
CA TYR A 456 2.50 8.83 11.94
C TYR A 456 1.85 10.18 11.65
N LEU A 457 1.84 11.04 12.65
CA LEU A 457 1.51 12.46 12.53
C LEU A 457 2.78 13.23 12.87
N VAL A 458 3.45 13.76 11.86
CA VAL A 458 4.66 14.58 11.96
C VAL A 458 4.24 16.04 12.09
N TYR A 459 4.90 16.82 12.95
CA TYR A 459 4.60 18.24 13.17
C TYR A 459 5.75 18.93 13.90
N GLN A 460 5.69 20.27 14.01
CA GLN A 460 6.69 21.03 14.76
C GLN A 460 6.22 21.39 16.17
N THR A 461 7.15 21.37 17.12
CA THR A 461 6.96 21.79 18.53
C THR A 461 8.04 22.79 18.99
N GLY A 462 8.78 23.36 18.04
CA GLY A 462 10.11 23.96 18.25
C GLY A 462 11.24 22.99 17.89
N ASN A 463 10.92 21.70 17.76
CA ASN A 463 11.74 20.65 17.15
C ASN A 463 10.89 19.86 16.14
N ALA A 464 11.51 19.07 15.27
CA ALA A 464 10.82 18.12 14.42
C ALA A 464 10.28 16.96 15.27
N SER A 465 8.95 16.84 15.34
CA SER A 465 8.26 15.93 16.25
C SER A 465 7.31 15.00 15.51
N TYR A 466 6.89 13.92 16.18
CA TYR A 466 5.87 13.03 15.70
C TYR A 466 5.06 12.41 16.84
N SER A 467 3.83 12.02 16.51
CA SER A 467 2.98 11.10 17.27
C SER A 467 2.63 9.89 16.41
N THR A 468 2.23 8.80 17.05
CA THR A 468 1.84 7.55 16.38
C THR A 468 0.44 7.10 16.80
N ASN A 469 -0.27 6.41 15.93
CA ASN A 469 -1.58 5.84 16.21
C ASN A 469 -1.84 4.58 15.37
N PRO A 470 -2.29 3.45 15.93
CA PRO A 470 -2.65 2.26 15.13
C PRO A 470 -3.93 2.45 14.29
N ASP A 471 -4.79 3.41 14.63
CA ASP A 471 -6.05 3.68 13.92
C ASP A 471 -6.29 5.20 13.78
N ILE A 472 -6.12 5.72 12.56
CA ILE A 472 -6.38 7.12 12.22
C ILE A 472 -7.82 7.57 12.52
N SER A 473 -8.77 6.64 12.60
CA SER A 473 -10.18 6.93 12.89
C SER A 473 -10.42 7.24 14.37
N ASN A 474 -9.47 6.89 15.24
CA ASN A 474 -9.51 7.15 16.68
C ASN A 474 -8.61 8.35 17.05
N PRO A 475 -9.11 9.60 17.07
CA PRO A 475 -8.29 10.76 17.41
C PRO A 475 -7.73 10.73 18.83
N ASN A 476 -8.35 10.01 19.77
CA ASN A 476 -7.82 9.89 21.14
C ASN A 476 -6.63 8.92 21.23
N GLY A 477 -6.35 8.16 20.18
CA GLY A 477 -5.26 7.17 20.13
C GLY A 477 -3.89 7.73 19.80
N TRP A 478 -3.77 9.03 19.46
CA TRP A 478 -2.48 9.64 19.15
C TRP A 478 -1.60 9.72 20.39
N SER A 479 -0.38 9.18 20.29
CA SER A 479 0.60 9.19 21.37
C SER A 479 1.15 10.59 21.68
N ALA A 480 1.77 10.74 22.85
CA ALA A 480 2.49 11.96 23.20
C ALA A 480 3.66 12.26 22.24
N PRO A 481 4.00 13.54 22.03
CA PRO A 481 5.02 13.93 21.07
C PRO A 481 6.39 13.31 21.39
N ARG A 482 7.07 12.82 20.36
CA ARG A 482 8.48 12.42 20.39
C ARG A 482 9.25 13.20 19.33
N ASN A 483 10.53 13.47 19.57
CA ASN A 483 11.34 14.23 18.63
C ASN A 483 12.15 13.30 17.72
N PHE A 484 12.29 13.68 16.44
CA PHE A 484 13.22 13.05 15.50
C PHE A 484 14.68 13.37 15.85
N TYR A 485 14.92 14.54 16.43
CA TYR A 485 16.25 14.99 16.86
C TYR A 485 16.28 15.29 18.36
N PRO A 486 17.41 15.06 19.04
CA PRO A 486 17.57 15.51 20.43
C PRO A 486 17.58 17.03 20.55
N SER A 487 18.02 17.75 19.52
CA SER A 487 18.03 19.21 19.42
C SER A 487 18.12 19.66 17.95
N MET A 488 17.90 20.95 17.68
CA MET A 488 18.03 21.52 16.33
C MET A 488 19.42 21.23 15.73
N PRO A 489 19.52 20.62 14.53
CA PRO A 489 20.79 20.36 13.87
C PRO A 489 21.64 21.62 13.66
N ASP A 490 22.96 21.49 13.81
CA ASP A 490 23.90 22.62 13.74
C ASP A 490 23.92 23.33 12.38
N ILE A 491 23.64 22.61 11.29
CA ILE A 491 23.52 23.22 9.96
C ILE A 491 22.32 24.16 9.88
N ILE A 492 21.20 23.83 10.53
CA ILE A 492 20.02 24.69 10.58
C ILE A 492 20.31 25.91 11.46
N ARG A 493 20.85 25.68 12.67
CA ARG A 493 21.18 26.75 13.62
C ARG A 493 22.12 27.81 13.04
N ARG A 494 23.03 27.43 12.16
CA ARG A 494 23.98 28.36 11.51
C ARG A 494 23.36 29.19 10.38
N ASN A 495 22.28 28.71 9.76
CA ASN A 495 21.71 29.31 8.55
C ASN A 495 20.31 29.92 8.75
N ILE A 496 19.62 29.60 9.86
CA ILE A 496 18.25 30.04 10.17
C ILE A 496 18.11 31.56 10.34
N GLY A 497 19.16 32.28 10.73
CA GLY A 497 19.11 33.72 10.97
C GLY A 497 18.00 34.08 11.98
N ASN A 498 17.08 34.96 11.56
CA ASN A 498 15.91 35.37 12.35
C ASN A 498 14.62 34.61 11.97
N GLY A 499 14.73 33.53 11.19
CA GLY A 499 13.61 32.69 10.79
C GLY A 499 13.24 31.64 11.85
N ASN A 500 12.38 30.71 11.47
CA ASN A 500 11.87 29.65 12.35
C ASN A 500 12.08 28.28 11.72
N TRP A 501 12.42 27.26 12.52
CA TRP A 501 12.54 25.90 12.01
C TRP A 501 11.17 25.23 11.93
N VAL A 502 10.65 25.08 10.71
CA VAL A 502 9.23 24.78 10.45
C VAL A 502 9.04 23.74 9.35
N ASP A 503 7.80 23.29 9.21
CA ASP A 503 7.23 22.55 8.09
C ASP A 503 7.95 21.23 7.80
N MET A 504 7.84 20.34 8.79
CA MET A 504 8.47 19.03 8.82
C MET A 504 7.75 18.08 7.86
N TRP A 505 8.49 17.50 6.90
CA TRP A 505 7.92 16.63 5.87
C TRP A 505 8.72 15.35 5.71
N VAL A 506 8.11 14.20 5.99
CA VAL A 506 8.71 12.88 5.79
C VAL A 506 8.26 12.28 4.46
N ILE A 507 9.19 11.66 3.75
CA ILE A 507 8.93 10.77 2.62
C ILE A 507 9.98 9.66 2.59
N CYS A 508 9.57 8.44 2.28
CA CYS A 508 10.48 7.31 2.15
C CYS A 508 10.45 6.72 0.74
N ASP A 509 11.60 6.27 0.28
CA ASP A 509 11.68 5.29 -0.81
C ASP A 509 11.80 3.87 -0.22
N SER A 510 12.23 2.89 -1.02
CA SER A 510 12.36 1.50 -0.56
C SER A 510 13.51 1.26 0.42
N ALA A 511 14.51 2.13 0.45
CA ALA A 511 15.71 1.99 1.26
C ALA A 511 15.72 2.96 2.44
N ASP A 512 15.30 4.20 2.21
CA ASP A 512 15.51 5.31 3.12
C ASP A 512 14.26 6.14 3.35
N CYS A 513 14.17 6.70 4.55
CA CYS A 513 13.27 7.79 4.89
C CYS A 513 14.03 9.11 4.97
N TYR A 514 13.42 10.14 4.43
CA TYR A 514 13.95 11.50 4.39
C TYR A 514 13.05 12.41 5.18
N LEU A 515 13.64 13.32 5.94
CA LEU A 515 12.94 14.36 6.69
C LEU A 515 13.39 15.72 6.16
N PHE A 516 12.47 16.41 5.50
CA PHE A 516 12.62 17.77 5.02
C PHE A 516 12.08 18.77 6.04
N SER A 517 12.64 19.98 6.04
CA SER A 517 12.18 21.11 6.86
C SER A 517 12.68 22.43 6.29
N SER A 518 12.03 23.54 6.61
CA SER A 518 12.42 24.90 6.20
C SER A 518 12.85 25.75 7.40
N ASP A 519 13.42 26.93 7.15
CA ASP A 519 13.88 27.85 8.19
C ASP A 519 13.37 29.30 8.08
N ASP A 520 12.38 29.57 7.22
CA ASP A 520 11.92 30.92 6.84
C ASP A 520 13.02 31.85 6.29
N ASN A 521 14.18 31.29 5.94
CA ASN A 521 15.37 32.05 5.59
C ASN A 521 16.03 31.57 4.28
N GLY A 522 15.24 30.93 3.41
CA GLY A 522 15.68 30.56 2.07
C GLY A 522 16.38 29.21 1.98
N HIS A 523 16.25 28.33 2.97
CA HIS A 523 16.85 26.99 2.93
C HIS A 523 15.80 25.89 3.11
N LEU A 524 15.89 24.88 2.24
CA LEU A 524 15.22 23.60 2.40
C LEU A 524 16.25 22.57 2.87
N TYR A 525 16.06 22.03 4.08
CA TYR A 525 16.93 20.99 4.64
C TYR A 525 16.40 19.61 4.34
N ARG A 526 17.29 18.61 4.36
CA ARG A 526 16.95 17.19 4.26
C ARG A 526 17.90 16.35 5.09
N SER A 527 17.35 15.50 5.95
CA SER A 527 18.09 14.42 6.62
C SER A 527 17.67 13.06 6.07
N ARG A 528 18.42 12.01 6.41
CA ARG A 528 18.17 10.63 5.96
C ARG A 528 18.30 9.64 7.12
N THR A 529 17.48 8.60 7.12
CA THR A 529 17.62 7.38 7.93
C THR A 529 17.20 6.17 7.09
N GLY A 530 17.65 4.96 7.42
CA GLY A 530 17.15 3.75 6.75
C GLY A 530 15.69 3.47 7.10
N VAL A 531 14.90 2.91 6.18
CA VAL A 531 13.48 2.54 6.45
C VAL A 531 13.36 1.61 7.66
N GLY A 532 14.31 0.69 7.85
CA GLY A 532 14.32 -0.20 9.04
C GLY A 532 14.66 0.49 10.37
N GLN A 533 15.17 1.73 10.34
CA GLN A 533 15.56 2.50 11.52
C GLN A 533 14.56 3.59 11.88
N PHE A 534 13.74 4.04 10.93
CA PHE A 534 12.68 5.02 11.14
C PHE A 534 11.81 4.65 12.36
N PRO A 535 11.41 5.58 13.23
CA PRO A 535 11.61 7.04 13.16
C PRO A 535 12.96 7.52 13.72
N ASN A 536 13.86 6.61 14.11
CA ASN A 536 15.17 6.97 14.67
C ASN A 536 16.23 7.13 13.57
N GLY A 537 17.41 7.61 13.96
CA GLY A 537 18.60 7.54 13.11
C GLY A 537 18.68 8.59 12.00
N PHE A 538 17.86 9.65 12.06
CA PHE A 538 18.03 10.78 11.14
C PHE A 538 19.41 11.42 11.32
N THR A 539 20.22 11.30 10.27
CA THR A 539 21.57 11.82 10.18
C THR A 539 21.76 12.50 8.82
N ASN A 540 22.97 13.01 8.55
CA ASN A 540 23.31 13.62 7.27
C ASN A 540 22.36 14.77 6.86
N THR A 541 22.10 15.70 7.78
CA THR A 541 21.31 16.89 7.48
C THR A 541 22.08 17.78 6.51
N VAL A 542 21.54 17.98 5.31
CA VAL A 542 22.11 18.83 4.26
C VAL A 542 21.12 19.91 3.86
N ILE A 543 21.61 20.99 3.25
CA ILE A 543 20.77 21.93 2.51
C ILE A 543 20.47 21.30 1.15
N ALA A 544 19.22 20.88 0.93
CA ALA A 544 18.76 20.23 -0.29
C ALA A 544 18.43 21.23 -1.41
N ALA A 545 18.00 22.44 -1.05
CA ALA A 545 17.84 23.57 -1.95
C ALA A 545 18.01 24.87 -1.16
N GLN A 546 18.44 25.94 -1.82
CA GLN A 546 18.52 27.27 -1.22
C GLN A 546 18.28 28.36 -2.24
N ASP A 547 17.80 29.51 -1.77
CA ASP A 547 17.64 30.73 -2.55
C ASP A 547 18.08 31.92 -1.69
N ALA A 548 18.90 32.82 -2.25
CA ALA A 548 19.36 34.00 -1.52
C ALA A 548 18.20 34.96 -1.20
N ASN A 549 17.13 34.92 -2.00
CA ASN A 549 15.88 35.56 -1.66
C ASN A 549 15.02 34.58 -0.84
N ARG A 550 14.99 34.74 0.49
CA ARG A 550 14.17 33.91 1.37
C ARG A 550 12.70 33.81 0.94
N ASN A 551 12.15 34.86 0.32
CA ASN A 551 10.77 34.87 -0.12
C ASN A 551 10.53 33.94 -1.32
N ALA A 552 11.56 33.59 -2.09
CA ALA A 552 11.43 32.67 -3.22
C ALA A 552 11.46 31.20 -2.79
N LEU A 553 11.97 30.87 -1.59
CA LEU A 553 12.04 29.53 -1.03
C LEU A 553 11.73 29.61 0.47
N PHE A 554 10.49 29.97 0.80
CA PHE A 554 10.14 30.47 2.12
C PHE A 554 9.88 29.32 3.12
N GLU A 555 8.80 28.57 2.92
CA GLU A 555 8.32 27.53 3.84
C GLU A 555 7.43 26.48 3.12
N ALA A 556 6.74 25.63 3.88
CA ALA A 556 5.68 24.72 3.46
C ALA A 556 6.05 23.76 2.32
N SER A 557 7.19 23.07 2.47
CA SER A 557 7.62 22.11 1.45
C SER A 557 6.77 20.85 1.44
N ASN A 558 6.33 20.40 0.25
CA ASN A 558 5.83 19.05 0.06
C ASN A 558 6.73 18.28 -0.92
N VAL A 559 7.00 17.02 -0.61
CA VAL A 559 7.76 16.12 -1.48
C VAL A 559 6.95 14.86 -1.74
N TYR A 560 6.63 14.60 -3.00
CA TYR A 560 5.78 13.49 -3.40
C TYR A 560 6.46 12.56 -4.40
N LYS A 561 6.12 11.29 -4.33
CA LYS A 561 6.34 10.36 -5.44
C LYS A 561 5.24 10.57 -6.48
N VAL A 562 5.60 10.78 -7.74
CA VAL A 562 4.60 10.85 -8.83
C VAL A 562 4.24 9.43 -9.25
N GLN A 563 2.97 9.06 -9.13
CA GLN A 563 2.46 7.77 -9.59
C GLN A 563 2.76 7.61 -11.09
N GLY A 564 3.13 6.42 -11.54
CA GLY A 564 3.34 6.21 -12.97
C GLY A 564 4.74 6.58 -13.48
N GLY A 565 5.64 7.13 -12.65
CA GLY A 565 6.97 7.55 -13.12
C GLY A 565 8.09 7.44 -12.07
N ASN A 566 9.34 7.51 -12.52
CA ASN A 566 10.53 7.63 -11.65
C ASN A 566 10.85 9.08 -11.31
N GLN A 567 9.82 9.85 -10.99
CA GLN A 567 9.91 11.27 -10.70
C GLN A 567 9.35 11.55 -9.31
N TYR A 568 9.99 12.48 -8.62
CA TYR A 568 9.51 13.11 -7.41
C TYR A 568 9.14 14.56 -7.72
N LEU A 569 8.09 15.06 -7.10
CA LEU A 569 7.65 16.45 -7.17
C LEU A 569 7.98 17.13 -5.84
N LEU A 570 8.73 18.23 -5.90
CA LEU A 570 8.91 19.15 -4.78
C LEU A 570 8.04 20.38 -5.03
N LEU A 571 7.24 20.74 -4.04
CA LEU A 571 6.54 22.02 -3.94
C LEU A 571 7.16 22.81 -2.80
N VAL A 572 7.35 24.11 -2.98
CA VAL A 572 7.76 25.02 -1.90
C VAL A 572 6.97 26.31 -2.01
N GLU A 573 6.47 26.81 -0.89
CA GLU A 573 5.76 28.08 -0.82
C GLU A 573 6.74 29.24 -0.95
N ALA A 574 6.27 30.28 -1.63
CA ALA A 574 6.98 31.52 -1.87
C ALA A 574 6.05 32.72 -1.64
N ILE A 575 6.66 33.87 -1.36
CA ILE A 575 6.00 35.17 -1.24
C ILE A 575 6.36 35.98 -2.49
N GLY A 576 5.37 36.27 -3.32
CA GLY A 576 5.54 37.01 -4.56
C GLY A 576 5.92 38.47 -4.33
N THR A 577 6.33 39.14 -5.41
CA THR A 577 6.61 40.58 -5.44
C THR A 577 5.42 41.46 -5.03
N ASP A 578 4.19 40.94 -5.15
CA ASP A 578 2.94 41.57 -4.67
C ASP A 578 2.61 41.23 -3.20
N GLY A 579 3.52 40.55 -2.49
CA GLY A 579 3.34 40.11 -1.11
C GLY A 579 2.42 38.91 -0.92
N ARG A 580 1.96 38.27 -2.00
CA ARG A 580 1.00 37.15 -1.95
C ARG A 580 1.67 35.79 -1.96
N ARG A 581 1.06 34.83 -1.27
CA ARG A 581 1.54 33.44 -1.19
C ARG A 581 1.26 32.68 -2.49
N TYR A 582 2.23 31.90 -2.94
CA TYR A 582 2.11 31.01 -4.09
C TYR A 582 3.07 29.83 -3.99
N PHE A 583 2.88 28.81 -4.82
CA PHE A 583 3.77 27.65 -4.87
C PHE A 583 4.63 27.63 -6.14
N ARG A 584 5.90 27.27 -5.92
CA ARG A 584 6.87 26.89 -6.96
C ARG A 584 6.99 25.36 -6.98
N SER A 585 7.31 24.78 -8.13
CA SER A 585 7.54 23.34 -8.25
C SER A 585 8.83 22.95 -8.96
N TRP A 586 9.39 21.83 -8.54
CA TRP A 586 10.57 21.18 -9.12
C TRP A 586 10.34 19.67 -9.20
N THR A 587 11.14 19.01 -10.03
CA THR A 587 11.16 17.56 -10.11
C THR A 587 12.56 16.99 -9.93
N SER A 588 12.64 15.76 -9.44
CA SER A 588 13.90 15.01 -9.35
C SER A 588 13.69 13.53 -9.68
N GLY A 589 14.74 12.85 -10.12
CA GLY A 589 14.74 11.39 -10.27
C GLY A 589 14.85 10.63 -8.94
N GLY A 590 15.23 11.31 -7.85
CA GLY A 590 15.42 10.71 -6.54
C GLY A 590 15.32 11.72 -5.40
N LEU A 591 14.98 11.24 -4.19
CA LEU A 591 14.81 12.10 -3.00
C LEU A 591 16.09 12.76 -2.51
N ALA A 592 17.25 12.19 -2.88
CA ALA A 592 18.57 12.76 -2.64
C ALA A 592 19.18 13.46 -3.86
N GLY A 593 18.46 13.49 -4.99
CA GLY A 593 18.95 14.03 -6.25
C GLY A 593 18.81 15.55 -6.37
N SER A 594 19.31 16.09 -7.48
CA SER A 594 19.16 17.50 -7.82
C SER A 594 17.71 17.80 -8.22
N TRP A 595 17.21 18.98 -7.83
CA TRP A 595 15.87 19.45 -8.14
C TRP A 595 15.86 20.35 -9.37
N THR A 596 15.17 19.93 -10.42
CA THR A 596 15.04 20.68 -11.68
C THR A 596 13.73 21.48 -11.67
N PRO A 597 13.75 22.81 -11.93
CA PRO A 597 12.54 23.61 -11.97
C PRO A 597 11.48 23.06 -12.95
N LEU A 598 10.22 23.05 -12.52
CA LEU A 598 9.07 22.66 -13.34
C LEU A 598 8.17 23.87 -13.63
N ALA A 599 7.48 24.38 -12.60
CA ALA A 599 6.69 25.61 -12.64
C ALA A 599 7.09 26.49 -11.43
N ALA A 600 8.23 27.18 -11.57
CA ALA A 600 8.96 27.77 -10.44
C ALA A 600 9.11 29.30 -10.51
N SER A 601 8.31 30.02 -11.31
CA SER A 601 8.33 31.49 -11.40
C SER A 601 6.95 32.09 -11.17
N GLU A 602 6.85 33.39 -10.88
CA GLU A 602 5.54 34.05 -10.71
C GLU A 602 4.70 34.04 -12.00
N GLY A 603 5.35 34.12 -13.16
CA GLY A 603 4.70 34.07 -14.48
C GLY A 603 4.36 32.64 -14.93
N THR A 604 4.94 31.61 -14.31
CA THR A 604 4.60 30.20 -14.54
C THR A 604 4.70 29.43 -13.22
N PRO A 605 3.75 29.67 -12.30
CA PRO A 605 3.77 29.07 -10.97
C PRO A 605 3.11 27.70 -10.98
N PHE A 606 3.36 26.91 -9.93
CA PHE A 606 2.58 25.71 -9.68
C PHE A 606 1.14 26.10 -9.34
N ALA A 607 0.94 26.94 -8.32
CA ALA A 607 -0.38 27.49 -7.97
C ALA A 607 -0.24 28.92 -7.42
N ARG A 608 -0.95 29.87 -8.02
CA ARG A 608 -0.98 31.31 -7.69
C ARG A 608 -2.29 31.91 -8.20
N ALA A 609 -2.69 33.07 -7.69
CA ALA A 609 -3.90 33.75 -8.14
C ALA A 609 -4.04 33.94 -9.67
N ASN A 610 -2.93 34.02 -10.42
CA ASN A 610 -2.95 34.19 -11.89
C ASN A 610 -3.18 32.89 -12.68
N ASN A 611 -3.11 31.71 -12.05
CA ASN A 611 -3.44 30.43 -12.69
C ASN A 611 -4.53 29.63 -11.94
N VAL A 612 -5.23 30.28 -11.01
CA VAL A 612 -6.38 29.74 -10.27
C VAL A 612 -7.63 30.51 -10.63
N SER A 613 -8.64 29.83 -11.18
CA SER A 613 -9.98 30.37 -11.36
C SER A 613 -10.84 30.11 -10.12
N PHE A 614 -11.80 31.00 -9.87
CA PHE A 614 -12.75 30.88 -8.76
C PHE A 614 -14.18 30.99 -9.31
N PRO A 615 -14.80 29.88 -9.73
CA PRO A 615 -16.12 29.90 -10.36
C PRO A 615 -17.22 30.54 -9.49
N SER A 616 -17.09 30.44 -8.16
CA SER A 616 -18.03 31.03 -7.19
C SER A 616 -17.61 32.41 -6.67
N GLY A 617 -16.61 33.05 -7.29
CA GLY A 617 -16.03 34.31 -6.86
C GLY A 617 -14.73 34.14 -6.08
N ALA A 618 -13.75 35.00 -6.36
CA ALA A 618 -12.43 34.94 -5.74
C ALA A 618 -12.50 35.34 -4.26
N TRP A 619 -12.31 34.38 -3.37
CA TRP A 619 -12.30 34.59 -1.92
C TRP A 619 -10.88 34.75 -1.35
N SER A 620 -9.84 34.44 -2.14
CA SER A 620 -8.44 34.65 -1.77
C SER A 620 -7.56 35.04 -2.95
N ARG A 621 -6.44 35.72 -2.65
CA ARG A 621 -5.31 35.97 -3.55
C ARG A 621 -4.06 35.18 -3.15
N ASP A 622 -4.13 34.48 -2.03
CA ASP A 622 -3.04 33.74 -1.42
C ASP A 622 -3.32 32.26 -1.57
N ILE A 623 -2.44 31.55 -2.28
CA ILE A 623 -2.43 30.09 -2.32
C ILE A 623 -1.26 29.66 -1.45
N SER A 624 -1.54 29.41 -0.17
CA SER A 624 -0.54 29.14 0.88
C SER A 624 -0.63 27.68 1.34
N HIS A 625 0.22 27.29 2.31
CA HIS A 625 0.40 25.96 2.89
C HIS A 625 -0.75 24.99 2.61
N GLY A 626 -0.45 23.90 1.90
CA GLY A 626 -1.41 22.89 1.52
C GLY A 626 -0.78 21.50 1.37
N GLU A 627 -1.61 20.55 0.95
CA GLU A 627 -1.19 19.20 0.59
C GLU A 627 -2.02 18.67 -0.60
N MET A 628 -1.35 17.92 -1.48
CA MET A 628 -2.02 17.14 -2.51
C MET A 628 -2.94 16.07 -1.94
N ILE A 629 -4.08 15.84 -2.59
CA ILE A 629 -4.84 14.62 -2.40
C ILE A 629 -4.02 13.46 -2.97
N ARG A 630 -3.54 12.58 -2.10
CA ARG A 630 -2.66 11.47 -2.46
C ARG A 630 -3.40 10.32 -3.11
N ALA A 631 -2.69 9.57 -3.96
CA ALA A 631 -3.16 8.32 -4.57
C ALA A 631 -3.06 7.12 -3.61
N GLY A 632 -2.27 7.27 -2.53
CA GLY A 632 -2.17 6.34 -1.42
C GLY A 632 -2.08 7.08 -0.10
N TYR A 633 -1.75 6.37 0.97
CA TYR A 633 -1.66 6.95 2.31
C TYR A 633 -0.40 6.53 3.06
N ASP A 634 0.48 5.76 2.42
CA ASP A 634 1.69 5.23 3.06
C ASP A 634 2.87 6.22 3.06
N GLN A 635 3.99 5.77 3.61
CA GLN A 635 5.23 6.55 3.74
C GLN A 635 5.90 6.93 2.42
N THR A 636 5.39 6.51 1.26
CA THR A 636 5.93 6.89 -0.06
C THR A 636 5.36 8.21 -0.58
N LEU A 637 4.27 8.69 0.03
CA LEU A 637 3.60 9.97 -0.29
C LEU A 637 3.29 10.06 -1.80
N THR A 638 2.72 9.00 -2.35
CA THR A 638 2.42 8.92 -3.79
C THR A 638 1.21 9.78 -4.17
N ILE A 639 1.34 10.61 -5.19
CA ILE A 639 0.27 11.43 -5.79
C ILE A 639 -0.09 10.94 -7.20
N PRO A 640 -1.32 11.19 -7.69
CA PRO A 640 -1.66 10.94 -9.08
C PRO A 640 -0.75 11.71 -10.04
N ALA A 641 -0.52 11.20 -11.26
CA ALA A 641 0.20 11.93 -12.31
C ALA A 641 -0.61 13.08 -12.94
N CYS A 642 -1.93 13.05 -12.76
CA CYS A 642 -2.87 13.96 -13.38
C CYS A 642 -4.19 14.03 -12.60
N ARG A 643 -5.09 14.94 -12.99
CA ARG A 643 -6.27 15.36 -12.20
C ARG A 643 -5.90 15.71 -10.77
N LEU A 644 -4.82 16.47 -10.63
CA LEU A 644 -4.30 16.83 -9.32
C LEU A 644 -5.34 17.62 -8.54
N GLN A 645 -5.40 17.37 -7.23
CA GLN A 645 -6.19 18.15 -6.30
C GLN A 645 -5.30 18.58 -5.14
N TYR A 646 -5.44 19.82 -4.69
CA TYR A 646 -4.57 20.41 -3.67
C TYR A 646 -5.42 21.13 -2.62
N LEU A 647 -5.48 20.58 -1.42
CA LEU A 647 -6.14 21.20 -0.26
C LEU A 647 -5.21 22.28 0.27
N TYR A 648 -5.65 23.52 0.33
CA TYR A 648 -4.79 24.67 0.61
C TYR A 648 -5.44 25.65 1.58
N GLN A 649 -4.63 26.46 2.25
CA GLN A 649 -5.13 27.59 3.03
C GLN A 649 -5.14 28.88 2.20
N GLY A 650 -6.23 29.63 2.34
CA GLY A 650 -6.38 30.98 1.80
C GLY A 650 -7.06 31.88 2.82
N LEU A 651 -7.11 33.18 2.52
CA LEU A 651 -7.80 34.18 3.33
C LEU A 651 -8.38 35.31 2.46
N ASN A 652 -9.29 36.09 3.05
CA ASN A 652 -9.79 37.31 2.44
C ASN A 652 -8.62 38.26 2.09
N PRO A 653 -8.46 38.74 0.84
CA PRO A 653 -7.34 39.58 0.43
C PRO A 653 -7.19 40.90 1.17
N ASN A 654 -8.27 41.38 1.81
CA ASN A 654 -8.32 42.60 2.60
C ASN A 654 -8.07 42.37 4.09
N ALA A 655 -7.90 41.11 4.52
CA ALA A 655 -7.53 40.82 5.90
C ALA A 655 -6.11 41.32 6.20
N GLY A 656 -5.95 41.92 7.37
CA GLY A 656 -4.67 42.42 7.87
C GLY A 656 -4.60 42.32 9.39
N GLY A 657 -3.49 42.77 9.97
CA GLY A 657 -3.21 42.68 11.40
C GLY A 657 -2.15 41.65 11.73
N GLU A 658 -2.14 41.19 12.99
CA GLU A 658 -1.19 40.19 13.47
C GLU A 658 -1.34 38.87 12.70
N TYR A 659 -0.22 38.31 12.21
CA TYR A 659 -0.22 37.13 11.34
C TYR A 659 -0.97 35.93 11.94
N ASN A 660 -0.80 35.67 13.24
CA ASN A 660 -1.46 34.55 13.93
C ASN A 660 -2.98 34.72 14.07
N LEU A 661 -3.50 35.93 13.85
CA LEU A 661 -4.92 36.27 13.92
C LEU A 661 -5.57 36.39 12.54
N LEU A 662 -4.81 36.16 11.47
CA LEU A 662 -5.37 36.19 10.12
C LEU A 662 -6.42 35.08 9.94
N PRO A 663 -7.56 35.38 9.28
CA PRO A 663 -8.69 34.46 9.18
C PRO A 663 -8.51 33.41 8.09
N TRP A 664 -7.47 32.58 8.21
CA TRP A 664 -7.19 31.49 7.28
C TRP A 664 -8.32 30.44 7.27
N ARG A 665 -8.65 29.96 6.07
CA ARG A 665 -9.67 28.94 5.77
C ARG A 665 -9.11 27.96 4.75
N LEU A 666 -9.65 26.74 4.70
CA LEU A 666 -9.21 25.75 3.72
C LEU A 666 -10.14 25.72 2.50
N GLY A 667 -9.55 25.65 1.31
CA GLY A 667 -10.21 25.40 0.04
C GLY A 667 -9.52 24.28 -0.74
N LEU A 668 -10.13 23.83 -1.82
CA LEU A 668 -9.60 22.75 -2.66
C LEU A 668 -9.38 23.27 -4.09
N LEU A 669 -8.14 23.18 -4.57
CA LEU A 669 -7.84 23.34 -5.98
C LEU A 669 -8.08 22.02 -6.71
N THR A 670 -8.70 22.07 -7.88
CA THR A 670 -8.80 20.96 -8.83
C THR A 670 -8.17 21.38 -10.15
N GLN A 671 -7.22 20.59 -10.65
CA GLN A 671 -6.51 20.88 -11.90
C GLN A 671 -7.49 20.87 -13.08
N THR A 672 -7.43 21.88 -13.95
CA THR A 672 -8.34 22.04 -15.09
C THR A 672 -7.68 21.77 -16.44
N ASN A 673 -6.35 21.75 -16.48
CA ASN A 673 -5.59 21.47 -17.69
C ASN A 673 -4.94 20.08 -17.67
N SER A 674 -5.46 19.14 -16.87
CA SER A 674 -4.92 17.79 -16.90
C SER A 674 -5.29 17.10 -18.23
N THR A 675 -4.29 16.44 -18.84
CA THR A 675 -4.40 15.73 -20.12
C THR A 675 -4.66 14.24 -19.94
N CYS A 676 -4.60 13.78 -18.70
CA CYS A 676 -5.25 12.58 -18.20
C CYS A 676 -6.00 12.91 -16.91
#